data_AF-A0A165EPZ8-F1
#
_entry.id   AF-A0A165EPZ8-F1
#
_cell.length_a   1.000
_cell.length_b   1.000
_cell.length_c   1.000
_cell.angle_alpha   90.00
_cell.angle_beta   90.00
_cell.angle_gamma   90.00
#
_symmetry.space_group_name_H-M   'P 1'
#
loop_
_entity.id
_entity.type
_entity.pdbx_description
1 polymer ?
#
loop_
_entity_poly.entity_id
_entity_poly.type
_entity_poly.pdbx_seq_one_letter_code
_entity_poly.pdbx_strand_id
1 'polypeptide(L)'
;MSSLSGGSSPLKAEEIIDSTFEKMAEIPKGGFALSPEHTHSRGTRSPTIYDRHLPAHMRIKKLGLDEGMLASFHEAILGLARSNDTFVRFLARDEEPSRSFIFIITRAVLTAFLFPLSNEADVVHAMAKLFDGLFTLISGMLCNSTYLEEGRFVPILDIVSSTRKAERVDAIVQFVAPGGTSEPLVPDKYRGLGPLLAIEYKNVLAGNPRVYLSMIAMIAVLARSGELFPWCSIDCDECEPYKFCHDHFATFLANRPMPQDSPSNVALPSEEQSRAAFQRVAEQIDMFDQVYCSGVKRKKKHSKNIGAKEGTEAIKVPPTAATKDIKLLAKLKSSIRDVCPSLGLTDQSLLDDAEAFVSSAWETYIQMWSRLVTHNGTYELLTSGVMSSVLQCHREEQVAVLSDMFLLASNAKAYLENLTGLFIMAIEDAVKRSSADGGEPWQDPFLTVAKGRQKKHRHDDSDTEKPKQKRRRDDTDSENEYSDSEGHDNDQKDADKKGDGGADEDSYGSRDDNDGRDNRHNQDGDYREQQKRTERQQAGKNCDQDDESASWKLNAFEGIDLAFYGDGLCSTGFTHLVPIHSVGTDEISASTSSSTYTGITHATDSDEAPVSFGAIEHQDSVKEVPEDRPTLLGIEPVQSPERQSGTASIGCAVLPLTPRAGIFLNKQTAVGRYSQVWGGHALVESLGGETIEVALKTAVDEPSGLKLRQELDAYKILHQHPGIGPRCFGLYEDSTGTTVLVLEYCGTALTDYDLDLTTREAIYHQVAELHKAGIVHEDLSPRNILLQENSAVRIVDFETFWSGHVCPGPRCFELKILRSKLELD
;
A
#
# COMPACT_ATOMS: atom_id res chain seq x y z
N MET A 1 -42.93 1.53 1.47
CA MET A 1 -42.60 0.47 0.51
C MET A 1 -43.75 0.31 -0.47
N SER A 2 -43.62 0.88 -1.68
CA SER A 2 -44.37 0.57 -2.93
C SER A 2 -44.54 1.85 -3.77
N SER A 3 -43.47 2.36 -4.41
CA SER A 3 -43.52 3.17 -5.66
C SER A 3 -42.23 3.99 -5.92
N LEU A 4 -41.10 3.34 -6.23
CA LEU A 4 -40.00 3.99 -6.96
C LEU A 4 -39.29 2.94 -7.82
N SER A 5 -39.73 2.80 -9.07
CA SER A 5 -39.10 2.01 -10.13
C SER A 5 -38.49 2.97 -11.18
N GLY A 6 -37.66 3.92 -10.72
CA GLY A 6 -36.84 4.74 -11.59
C GLY A 6 -35.59 3.95 -11.96
N GLY A 7 -35.50 3.50 -13.21
CA GLY A 7 -34.43 2.62 -13.69
C GLY A 7 -33.08 3.32 -13.84
N SER A 8 -32.40 3.63 -12.74
CA SER A 8 -30.94 3.67 -12.77
C SER A 8 -30.48 2.27 -13.13
N SER A 9 -29.73 2.10 -14.22
CA SER A 9 -29.05 0.84 -14.49
C SER A 9 -28.30 0.44 -13.22
N PRO A 10 -28.45 -0.81 -12.73
CA PRO A 10 -27.72 -1.25 -11.55
C PRO A 10 -26.23 -0.94 -11.76
N LEU A 11 -25.62 -0.28 -10.79
CA LEU A 11 -24.18 0.03 -10.80
C LEU A 11 -23.42 -1.24 -11.13
N LYS A 12 -22.41 -1.13 -11.99
CA LYS A 12 -21.59 -2.28 -12.37
C LYS A 12 -20.78 -2.73 -11.15
N ALA A 13 -20.50 -4.03 -11.05
CA ALA A 13 -19.75 -4.59 -9.91
C ALA A 13 -18.40 -3.90 -9.72
N GLU A 14 -17.75 -3.53 -10.83
CA GLU A 14 -16.51 -2.76 -10.90
C GLU A 14 -16.63 -1.43 -10.13
N GLU A 15 -17.66 -0.63 -10.41
CA GLU A 15 -17.86 0.70 -9.81
C GLU A 15 -18.04 0.62 -8.28
N ILE A 16 -18.72 -0.44 -7.81
CA ILE A 16 -19.00 -0.63 -6.38
C ILE A 16 -17.74 -1.06 -5.63
N ILE A 17 -16.96 -1.96 -6.23
CA ILE A 17 -15.69 -2.42 -5.67
C ILE A 17 -14.70 -1.25 -5.64
N ASP A 18 -14.58 -0.51 -6.74
CA ASP A 18 -13.71 0.66 -6.82
C ASP A 18 -14.08 1.72 -5.77
N SER A 19 -15.37 2.04 -5.63
CA SER A 19 -15.86 2.97 -4.61
C SER A 19 -15.58 2.47 -3.19
N THR A 20 -15.62 1.15 -2.96
CA THR A 20 -15.31 0.56 -1.65
C THR A 20 -13.82 0.72 -1.33
N PHE A 21 -12.93 0.45 -2.29
CA PHE A 21 -11.50 0.66 -2.10
C PHE A 21 -11.14 2.13 -1.95
N GLU A 22 -11.83 3.04 -2.66
CA GLU A 22 -11.67 4.49 -2.47
C GLU A 22 -12.00 4.90 -1.04
N LYS A 23 -13.14 4.49 -0.51
CA LYS A 23 -13.52 4.74 0.89
C LYS A 23 -12.54 4.13 1.90
N MET A 24 -11.95 2.98 1.58
CA MET A 24 -10.89 2.38 2.41
C MET A 24 -9.57 3.16 2.30
N ALA A 25 -9.32 3.79 1.15
CA ALA A 25 -8.10 4.53 0.83
C ALA A 25 -8.14 6.02 1.23
N GLU A 26 -9.30 6.53 1.68
CA GLU A 26 -9.48 7.87 2.28
C GLU A 26 -8.77 8.01 3.64
N ILE A 27 -7.46 7.77 3.66
CA ILE A 27 -6.61 7.89 4.84
C ILE A 27 -5.81 9.19 4.74
N PRO A 28 -5.72 9.98 5.82
CA PRO A 28 -4.88 11.17 5.85
C PRO A 28 -3.44 10.85 5.46
N LYS A 29 -2.92 11.51 4.41
CA LYS A 29 -1.58 11.26 3.86
C LYS A 29 -0.42 11.56 4.84
N GLY A 30 -0.71 12.15 6.00
CA GLY A 30 0.27 12.55 7.01
C GLY A 30 0.63 11.53 8.10
N GLY A 31 0.12 10.29 8.06
CA GLY A 31 0.23 9.34 9.18
C GLY A 31 1.54 8.53 9.31
N PHE A 32 2.29 8.33 8.23
CA PHE A 32 3.43 7.39 8.24
C PHE A 32 4.75 8.06 8.65
N ALA A 33 4.88 8.42 9.92
CA ALA A 33 6.19 8.79 10.46
C ALA A 33 6.99 7.52 10.81
N LEU A 34 7.85 7.04 9.90
CA LEU A 34 8.86 6.03 10.28
C LEU A 34 9.91 6.73 11.19
N SER A 35 9.97 6.37 12.47
CA SER A 35 10.97 6.92 13.41
C SER A 35 12.38 6.53 12.96
N PRO A 36 13.37 7.42 12.73
CA PRO A 36 14.72 7.11 12.21
C PRO A 36 15.43 5.90 12.85
N GLU A 37 15.09 5.58 14.10
CA GLU A 37 15.53 4.42 14.88
C GLU A 37 15.15 3.07 14.25
N HIS A 38 14.12 3.05 13.38
CA HIS A 38 13.71 1.86 12.63
C HIS A 38 14.86 1.33 11.76
N THR A 39 15.71 2.19 11.18
CA THR A 39 16.82 1.85 10.25
C THR A 39 17.93 0.97 10.84
N HIS A 40 17.89 0.66 12.14
CA HIS A 40 18.99 0.00 12.86
C HIS A 40 18.88 -1.53 12.93
N SER A 41 17.84 -2.15 12.36
CA SER A 41 17.81 -3.60 12.14
C SER A 41 18.90 -3.98 11.13
N ARG A 42 19.94 -4.68 11.58
CA ARG A 42 21.21 -4.83 10.85
C ARG A 42 21.27 -5.95 9.80
N GLY A 43 20.16 -6.55 9.37
CA GLY A 43 20.21 -7.44 8.21
C GLY A 43 18.99 -8.31 8.01
N THR A 44 18.81 -8.76 6.77
CA THR A 44 18.13 -10.03 6.48
C THR A 44 18.74 -11.09 7.39
N ARG A 45 17.91 -11.86 8.12
CA ARG A 45 18.45 -13.04 8.83
C ARG A 45 19.15 -13.90 7.79
N SER A 46 20.32 -14.44 8.10
CA SER A 46 20.89 -15.43 7.19
C SER A 46 19.94 -16.63 7.07
N PRO A 47 19.86 -17.29 5.90
CA PRO A 47 19.08 -18.50 5.74
C PRO A 47 19.53 -19.49 6.81
N THR A 48 18.58 -19.96 7.59
CA THR A 48 18.81 -20.99 8.60
C THR A 48 19.28 -22.25 7.91
N ILE A 49 19.78 -23.20 8.70
CA ILE A 49 20.10 -24.52 8.17
C ILE A 49 18.86 -25.11 7.47
N TYR A 50 17.65 -24.93 8.02
CA TYR A 50 16.41 -25.38 7.39
C TYR A 50 16.18 -24.80 5.99
N ASP A 51 16.36 -23.49 5.83
CA ASP A 51 16.14 -22.80 4.55
C ASP A 51 17.05 -23.34 3.44
N ARG A 52 18.25 -23.77 3.81
CA ARG A 52 19.27 -24.23 2.87
C ARG A 52 19.10 -25.70 2.47
N HIS A 53 18.39 -26.50 3.28
CA HIS A 53 18.29 -27.97 3.15
C HIS A 53 17.09 -28.44 2.31
N LEU A 54 16.89 -27.85 1.13
CA LEU A 54 15.95 -28.39 0.15
C LEU A 54 16.62 -29.45 -0.75
N PRO A 55 15.92 -30.53 -1.12
CA PRO A 55 16.37 -31.44 -2.18
C PRO A 55 16.60 -30.69 -3.51
N ALA A 56 17.53 -31.16 -4.35
CA ALA A 56 17.94 -30.45 -5.56
C ALA A 56 16.78 -30.13 -6.55
N HIS A 57 15.79 -31.02 -6.66
CA HIS A 57 14.60 -30.84 -7.49
C HIS A 57 13.51 -29.95 -6.84
N MET A 58 13.73 -29.48 -5.61
CA MET A 58 12.89 -28.51 -4.90
C MET A 58 13.59 -27.15 -4.73
N ARG A 59 14.83 -26.98 -5.18
CA ARG A 59 15.55 -25.70 -5.11
C ARG A 59 15.12 -24.75 -6.23
N ILE A 60 15.31 -23.45 -6.07
CA ILE A 60 15.17 -22.53 -7.22
C ILE A 60 16.20 -22.91 -8.28
N LYS A 61 15.77 -22.98 -9.54
CA LYS A 61 16.64 -23.09 -10.72
C LYS A 61 16.76 -21.77 -11.46
N LYS A 62 15.67 -21.01 -11.59
CA LYS A 62 15.62 -19.77 -12.36
C LYS A 62 14.86 -18.70 -11.60
N LEU A 63 15.14 -17.45 -11.94
CA LEU A 63 14.36 -16.31 -11.49
C LEU A 63 13.70 -15.63 -12.69
N GLY A 64 12.50 -15.05 -12.47
CA GLY A 64 11.75 -14.32 -13.47
C GLY A 64 11.15 -13.02 -12.93
N LEU A 65 10.65 -12.18 -13.84
CA LEU A 65 9.85 -11.00 -13.53
C LEU A 65 8.52 -11.09 -14.26
N ASP A 66 7.45 -10.68 -13.60
CA ASP A 66 6.14 -10.56 -14.20
C ASP A 66 5.51 -9.20 -13.89
N GLU A 67 5.49 -8.32 -14.89
CA GLU A 67 4.85 -7.01 -14.83
C GLU A 67 3.31 -7.13 -14.87
N GLY A 68 2.78 -8.23 -15.41
CA GLY A 68 1.35 -8.51 -15.48
C GLY A 68 0.77 -9.09 -14.19
N MET A 69 1.62 -9.50 -13.23
CA MET A 69 1.17 -10.14 -11.99
C MET A 69 0.21 -9.24 -11.20
N LEU A 70 0.52 -7.95 -11.07
CA LEU A 70 -0.35 -7.00 -10.35
C LEU A 70 -1.67 -6.76 -11.07
N ALA A 71 -1.68 -6.71 -12.41
CA ALA A 71 -2.91 -6.60 -13.18
C ALA A 71 -3.78 -7.86 -13.00
N SER A 72 -3.17 -9.04 -12.90
CA SER A 72 -3.90 -10.28 -12.63
C SER A 72 -4.57 -10.31 -11.25
N PHE A 73 -4.01 -9.62 -10.25
CA PHE A 73 -4.65 -9.45 -8.95
C PHE A 73 -5.95 -8.66 -9.06
N HIS A 74 -5.96 -7.56 -9.82
CA HIS A 74 -7.17 -6.78 -10.05
C HIS A 74 -8.24 -7.61 -10.78
N GLU A 75 -7.87 -8.35 -11.84
CA GLU A 75 -8.80 -9.24 -12.54
C GLU A 75 -9.36 -10.35 -11.65
N ALA A 76 -8.58 -10.86 -10.68
CA ALA A 76 -9.07 -11.85 -9.72
C ALA A 76 -10.15 -11.26 -8.79
N ILE A 77 -10.01 -10.00 -8.35
CA ILE A 77 -11.04 -9.29 -7.58
C ILE A 77 -12.32 -9.16 -8.39
N LEU A 78 -12.20 -8.69 -9.63
CA LEU A 78 -13.35 -8.50 -10.52
C LEU A 78 -14.02 -9.84 -10.86
N GLY A 79 -13.24 -10.88 -11.12
CA GLY A 79 -13.72 -12.24 -11.34
C GLY A 79 -14.53 -12.76 -10.15
N LEU A 80 -14.00 -12.60 -8.93
CA LEU A 80 -14.70 -13.01 -7.72
C LEU A 80 -15.97 -12.17 -7.48
N ALA A 81 -15.90 -10.86 -7.63
CA ALA A 81 -17.04 -9.95 -7.48
C ALA A 81 -18.17 -10.28 -8.48
N ARG A 82 -17.84 -10.49 -9.76
CA ARG A 82 -18.80 -10.92 -10.80
C ARG A 82 -19.43 -12.27 -10.48
N SER A 83 -18.67 -13.17 -9.86
CA SER A 83 -19.18 -14.49 -9.44
C SER A 83 -20.09 -14.45 -8.21
N ASN A 84 -20.06 -13.36 -7.44
CA ASN A 84 -20.86 -13.16 -6.22
C ASN A 84 -21.69 -11.87 -6.28
N ASP A 85 -22.66 -11.85 -7.20
CA ASP A 85 -23.60 -10.74 -7.39
C ASP A 85 -24.35 -10.37 -6.10
N THR A 86 -24.59 -11.33 -5.20
CA THR A 86 -25.26 -11.01 -3.93
C THR A 86 -24.39 -10.17 -3.00
N PHE A 87 -23.07 -10.40 -2.96
CA PHE A 87 -22.14 -9.56 -2.22
C PHE A 87 -22.05 -8.15 -2.83
N VAL A 88 -21.99 -8.05 -4.15
CA VAL A 88 -22.01 -6.76 -4.87
C VAL A 88 -23.28 -5.97 -4.54
N ARG A 89 -24.44 -6.62 -4.61
CA ARG A 89 -25.73 -6.01 -4.21
C ARG A 89 -25.76 -5.62 -2.74
N PHE A 90 -25.12 -6.40 -1.85
CA PHE A 90 -25.01 -6.06 -0.44
C PHE A 90 -24.22 -4.77 -0.24
N LEU A 91 -23.04 -4.64 -0.87
CA LEU A 91 -22.26 -3.39 -0.84
C LEU A 91 -23.01 -2.21 -1.46
N ALA A 92 -23.78 -2.46 -2.52
CA ALA A 92 -24.62 -1.46 -3.19
C ALA A 92 -25.74 -0.89 -2.30
N ARG A 93 -26.21 -1.66 -1.33
CA ARG A 93 -27.28 -1.23 -0.43
C ARG A 93 -26.72 -0.17 0.51
N ASP A 94 -27.34 1.00 0.49
CA ASP A 94 -27.08 2.05 1.46
C ASP A 94 -27.82 1.79 2.79
N GLU A 95 -27.71 0.55 3.29
CA GLU A 95 -28.35 0.05 4.50
C GLU A 95 -27.35 -0.07 5.66
N GLU A 96 -27.85 -0.07 6.89
CA GLU A 96 -27.03 -0.11 8.11
C GLU A 96 -26.03 -1.29 8.15
N PRO A 97 -26.38 -2.53 7.74
CA PRO A 97 -25.42 -3.65 7.74
C PRO A 97 -24.26 -3.46 6.76
N SER A 98 -24.52 -2.91 5.56
CA SER A 98 -23.49 -2.62 4.56
C SER A 98 -22.57 -1.49 5.01
N ARG A 99 -23.15 -0.41 5.53
CA ARG A 99 -22.38 0.69 6.12
C ARG A 99 -21.53 0.23 7.30
N SER A 100 -22.07 -0.62 8.17
CA SER A 100 -21.35 -1.21 9.30
C SER A 100 -20.20 -2.10 8.84
N PHE A 101 -20.42 -2.91 7.80
CA PHE A 101 -19.38 -3.73 7.17
C PHE A 101 -18.22 -2.89 6.62
N ILE A 102 -18.53 -1.89 5.79
CA ILE A 102 -17.54 -0.96 5.22
C ILE A 102 -16.81 -0.24 6.36
N PHE A 103 -17.55 0.24 7.37
CA PHE A 103 -16.96 0.92 8.52
C PHE A 103 -15.98 0.05 9.29
N ILE A 104 -16.29 -1.24 9.52
CA ILE A 104 -15.37 -2.19 10.19
C ILE A 104 -14.07 -2.33 9.40
N ILE A 105 -14.17 -2.50 8.07
CA ILE A 105 -13.01 -2.66 7.20
C ILE A 105 -12.20 -1.36 7.16
N THR A 106 -12.83 -0.22 6.86
CA THR A 106 -12.18 1.09 6.82
C THR A 106 -11.53 1.40 8.15
N ARG A 107 -12.15 1.09 9.30
CA ARG A 107 -11.56 1.29 10.61
C ARG A 107 -10.32 0.42 10.83
N ALA A 108 -10.34 -0.85 10.43
CA ALA A 108 -9.20 -1.74 10.57
C ALA A 108 -8.01 -1.26 9.73
N VAL A 109 -8.28 -0.88 8.49
CA VAL A 109 -7.33 -0.30 7.53
C VAL A 109 -6.76 1.03 8.04
N LEU A 110 -7.63 1.93 8.49
CA LEU A 110 -7.23 3.21 9.08
C LEU A 110 -6.37 3.00 10.33
N THR A 111 -6.73 2.04 11.19
CA THR A 111 -5.94 1.71 12.38
C THR A 111 -4.54 1.23 12.00
N ALA A 112 -4.42 0.39 10.97
CA ALA A 112 -3.13 -0.06 10.45
C ALA A 112 -2.28 1.12 9.97
N PHE A 113 -2.88 2.06 9.26
CA PHE A 113 -2.17 3.18 8.63
C PHE A 113 -1.86 4.34 9.56
N LEU A 114 -2.64 4.51 10.62
CA LEU A 114 -2.33 5.47 11.70
C LEU A 114 -1.36 4.89 12.74
N PHE A 115 -0.99 3.61 12.64
CA PHE A 115 -0.11 2.99 13.62
C PHE A 115 1.33 3.49 13.43
N PRO A 116 1.99 3.98 14.50
CA PRO A 116 3.38 4.42 14.39
C PRO A 116 4.29 3.22 14.15
N LEU A 117 4.99 3.19 13.02
CA LEU A 117 5.87 2.10 12.65
C LEU A 117 7.29 2.35 13.19
N SER A 118 7.44 2.33 14.52
CA SER A 118 8.73 2.63 15.16
C SER A 118 9.68 1.43 15.22
N ASN A 119 9.12 0.21 15.21
CA ASN A 119 9.88 -1.04 15.30
C ASN A 119 9.15 -2.22 14.61
N GLU A 120 9.76 -3.40 14.63
CA GLU A 120 9.22 -4.64 14.02
C GLU A 120 7.81 -4.98 14.50
N ALA A 121 7.61 -4.90 15.82
CA ALA A 121 6.37 -5.32 16.44
C ALA A 121 5.23 -4.39 16.00
N ASP A 122 5.55 -3.12 15.77
CA ASP A 122 4.58 -2.15 15.24
C ASP A 122 4.20 -2.45 13.79
N VAL A 123 5.17 -2.80 12.95
CA VAL A 123 4.90 -3.22 11.55
C VAL A 123 4.04 -4.47 11.53
N VAL A 124 4.39 -5.47 12.33
CA VAL A 124 3.61 -6.70 12.46
C VAL A 124 2.19 -6.40 12.96
N HIS A 125 2.05 -5.50 13.93
CA HIS A 125 0.75 -5.10 14.46
C HIS A 125 -0.10 -4.35 13.43
N ALA A 126 0.50 -3.38 12.72
CA ALA A 126 -0.15 -2.63 11.66
C ALA A 126 -0.61 -3.56 10.54
N MET A 127 0.26 -4.45 10.08
CA MET A 127 -0.08 -5.42 9.04
C MET A 127 -1.17 -6.40 9.51
N ALA A 128 -1.14 -6.85 10.77
CA ALA A 128 -2.21 -7.68 11.31
C ALA A 128 -3.56 -6.95 11.27
N LYS A 129 -3.60 -5.65 11.62
CA LYS A 129 -4.83 -4.83 11.52
C LYS A 129 -5.29 -4.65 10.07
N LEU A 130 -4.35 -4.46 9.15
CA LEU A 130 -4.64 -4.37 7.73
C LEU A 130 -5.27 -5.67 7.23
N PHE A 131 -4.66 -6.80 7.57
CA PHE A 131 -5.14 -8.13 7.21
C PHE A 131 -6.48 -8.46 7.86
N ASP A 132 -6.76 -8.04 9.10
CA ASP A 132 -8.09 -8.18 9.71
C ASP A 132 -9.18 -7.55 8.81
N GLY A 133 -8.93 -6.34 8.30
CA GLY A 133 -9.83 -5.65 7.39
C GLY A 133 -9.98 -6.36 6.03
N LEU A 134 -8.85 -6.73 5.41
CA LEU A 134 -8.84 -7.42 4.12
C LEU A 134 -9.49 -8.81 4.20
N PHE A 135 -9.23 -9.56 5.26
CA PHE A 135 -9.83 -10.88 5.47
C PHE A 135 -11.32 -10.76 5.71
N THR A 136 -11.78 -9.72 6.40
CA THR A 136 -13.22 -9.45 6.53
C THR A 136 -13.86 -9.19 5.16
N LEU A 137 -13.21 -8.38 4.31
CA LEU A 137 -13.65 -8.12 2.95
C LEU A 137 -13.73 -9.40 2.12
N ILE A 138 -12.62 -10.16 2.05
CA ILE A 138 -12.51 -11.40 1.28
C ILE A 138 -13.49 -12.45 1.80
N SER A 139 -13.69 -12.54 3.12
CA SER A 139 -14.69 -13.45 3.70
C SER A 139 -16.09 -13.08 3.23
N GLY A 140 -16.43 -11.79 3.18
CA GLY A 140 -17.68 -11.31 2.58
C GLY A 140 -17.83 -11.72 1.12
N MET A 141 -16.76 -11.61 0.33
CA MET A 141 -16.73 -12.01 -1.09
C MET A 141 -16.86 -13.54 -1.29
N LEU A 142 -16.39 -14.36 -0.35
CA LEU A 142 -16.39 -15.82 -0.46
C LEU A 142 -17.62 -16.49 0.15
N CYS A 143 -18.27 -15.86 1.14
CA CYS A 143 -19.40 -16.41 1.88
C CYS A 143 -20.75 -16.19 1.17
N ASN A 144 -21.73 -17.01 1.52
CA ASN A 144 -23.11 -16.89 1.02
C ASN A 144 -23.85 -15.72 1.70
N SER A 145 -24.86 -15.18 1.02
CA SER A 145 -25.58 -13.95 1.37
C SER A 145 -26.29 -13.96 2.72
N THR A 146 -26.74 -15.14 3.17
CA THR A 146 -27.40 -15.30 4.48
C THR A 146 -26.50 -14.89 5.64
N TYR A 147 -25.18 -14.95 5.47
CA TYR A 147 -24.24 -14.53 6.49
C TYR A 147 -24.13 -13.01 6.65
N LEU A 148 -24.31 -12.28 5.55
CA LEU A 148 -24.22 -10.82 5.53
C LEU A 148 -25.44 -10.16 6.20
N GLU A 149 -26.60 -10.82 6.16
CA GLU A 149 -27.86 -10.29 6.70
C GLU A 149 -27.93 -10.31 8.24
N GLU A 150 -27.17 -11.19 8.90
CA GLU A 150 -27.12 -11.26 10.37
C GLU A 150 -26.18 -10.23 11.01
N GLY A 151 -25.45 -9.45 10.20
CA GLY A 151 -24.49 -8.44 10.68
C GLY A 151 -23.30 -9.02 11.45
N ARG A 152 -23.05 -10.33 11.35
CA ARG A 152 -21.93 -11.01 11.99
C ARG A 152 -20.85 -11.26 10.95
N PHE A 153 -19.83 -10.42 10.95
CA PHE A 153 -18.69 -10.56 10.03
C PHE A 153 -17.52 -11.21 10.78
N VAL A 154 -17.46 -12.54 10.79
CA VAL A 154 -16.31 -13.29 11.28
C VAL A 154 -15.42 -13.61 10.10
N PRO A 155 -14.14 -13.18 10.09
CA PRO A 155 -13.22 -13.54 9.03
C PRO A 155 -13.02 -15.07 9.03
N ILE A 156 -13.11 -15.68 7.84
CA ILE A 156 -12.85 -17.11 7.64
C ILE A 156 -11.37 -17.41 7.40
N LEU A 157 -10.56 -16.35 7.24
CA LEU A 157 -9.11 -16.36 7.11
C LEU A 157 -8.48 -15.83 8.39
N ASP A 158 -7.36 -16.41 8.79
CA ASP A 158 -6.58 -15.94 9.93
C ASP A 158 -5.09 -16.08 9.65
N ILE A 159 -4.31 -15.29 10.39
CA ILE A 159 -2.86 -15.38 10.41
C ILE A 159 -2.45 -16.30 11.53
N VAL A 160 -2.03 -17.50 11.17
CA VAL A 160 -1.39 -18.40 12.12
C VAL A 160 0.10 -18.12 12.10
N SER A 161 0.60 -17.57 13.20
CA SER A 161 2.05 -17.48 13.41
C SER A 161 2.64 -18.90 13.43
N SER A 162 3.67 -19.11 12.62
CA SER A 162 4.55 -20.27 12.74
C SER A 162 5.09 -20.32 14.17
N THR A 163 4.56 -21.23 14.98
CA THR A 163 4.72 -21.21 16.43
C THR A 163 6.19 -21.34 16.88
N ARG A 164 6.75 -20.33 17.56
CA ARG A 164 7.55 -20.42 18.82
C ARG A 164 8.03 -19.02 19.27
N LYS A 165 7.96 -18.77 20.59
CA LYS A 165 8.36 -17.53 21.31
C LYS A 165 9.81 -17.02 21.09
N ALA A 166 10.62 -17.60 20.19
CA ALA A 166 12.05 -17.29 20.06
C ALA A 166 12.53 -17.02 18.64
N GLU A 167 11.77 -17.33 17.58
CA GLU A 167 12.20 -17.08 16.21
C GLU A 167 11.14 -16.17 15.56
N ARG A 168 11.55 -14.91 15.36
CA ARG A 168 10.67 -13.78 15.06
C ARG A 168 10.13 -13.84 13.63
N VAL A 169 8.80 -14.07 13.59
CA VAL A 169 7.75 -13.58 12.68
C VAL A 169 7.79 -13.97 11.19
N ASP A 170 7.55 -15.26 10.94
CA ASP A 170 6.83 -15.73 9.75
C ASP A 170 5.33 -15.85 10.04
N ALA A 171 4.49 -15.36 9.13
CA ALA A 171 3.03 -15.48 9.19
C ALA A 171 2.53 -16.41 8.09
N ILE A 172 1.61 -17.30 8.43
CA ILE A 172 0.95 -18.19 7.47
C ILE A 172 -0.53 -17.86 7.48
N VAL A 173 -1.09 -17.58 6.30
CA VAL A 173 -2.52 -17.35 6.15
C VAL A 173 -3.22 -18.65 5.82
N GLN A 174 -4.23 -18.99 6.59
CA GLN A 174 -5.01 -20.22 6.41
C GLN A 174 -6.48 -19.99 6.76
N PHE A 175 -7.34 -20.91 6.32
CA PHE A 175 -8.74 -20.94 6.74
C PHE A 175 -8.84 -21.37 8.21
N VAL A 176 -9.72 -20.72 8.97
CA VAL A 176 -10.03 -21.10 10.35
C VAL A 176 -11.40 -21.75 10.41
N ALA A 177 -11.46 -22.94 11.02
CA ALA A 177 -12.73 -23.51 11.43
C ALA A 177 -13.22 -22.73 12.67
N PRO A 178 -14.36 -22.03 12.59
CA PRO A 178 -14.90 -21.35 13.76
C PRO A 178 -15.12 -22.39 14.88
N GLY A 179 -14.54 -22.14 16.05
CA GLY A 179 -14.47 -23.11 17.13
C GLY A 179 -15.84 -23.60 17.59
N GLY A 180 -16.20 -24.83 17.20
CA GLY A 180 -17.19 -25.66 17.90
C GLY A 180 -18.68 -25.41 17.62
N THR A 181 -19.06 -24.47 16.76
CA THR A 181 -20.47 -24.29 16.37
C THR A 181 -20.75 -24.90 14.99
N SER A 182 -21.79 -25.73 14.92
CA SER A 182 -22.02 -26.77 13.91
C SER A 182 -22.50 -26.32 12.52
N GLU A 183 -22.38 -25.06 12.14
CA GLU A 183 -22.74 -24.63 10.77
C GLU A 183 -21.51 -24.19 9.97
N PRO A 184 -21.32 -24.73 8.75
CA PRO A 184 -20.17 -24.42 7.95
C PRO A 184 -20.37 -23.10 7.23
N LEU A 185 -19.89 -22.02 7.87
CA LEU A 185 -19.74 -20.71 7.23
C LEU A 185 -18.81 -20.76 6.01
N VAL A 186 -17.92 -21.74 5.97
CA VAL A 186 -16.94 -21.93 4.90
C VAL A 186 -17.49 -22.96 3.88
N PRO A 187 -17.69 -22.56 2.60
CA PRO A 187 -18.03 -23.48 1.53
C PRO A 187 -17.13 -24.72 1.50
N ASP A 188 -17.70 -25.89 1.21
CA ASP A 188 -16.99 -27.18 1.27
C ASP A 188 -15.71 -27.21 0.43
N LYS A 189 -15.70 -26.52 -0.71
CA LYS A 189 -14.52 -26.40 -1.58
C LYS A 189 -13.32 -25.70 -0.92
N TYR A 190 -13.54 -24.96 0.17
CA TYR A 190 -12.47 -24.30 0.93
C TYR A 190 -12.10 -25.05 2.22
N ARG A 191 -12.82 -26.12 2.58
CA ARG A 191 -12.49 -26.91 3.77
C ARG A 191 -11.26 -27.75 3.52
N GLY A 192 -10.38 -27.79 4.52
CA GLY A 192 -9.15 -28.57 4.44
C GLY A 192 -8.11 -28.00 3.48
N LEU A 193 -8.33 -26.79 2.94
CA LEU A 193 -7.25 -26.04 2.32
C LEU A 193 -6.17 -25.80 3.39
N GLY A 194 -4.96 -26.22 3.06
CA GLY A 194 -3.79 -25.99 3.90
C GLY A 194 -3.39 -24.50 3.93
N PRO A 195 -2.10 -24.21 4.18
CA PRO A 195 -1.57 -22.86 4.02
C PRO A 195 -1.89 -22.28 2.64
N LEU A 196 -2.36 -21.04 2.62
CA LEU A 196 -2.71 -20.32 1.39
C LEU A 196 -1.55 -19.44 0.92
N LEU A 197 -1.03 -18.64 1.86
CA LEU A 197 -0.02 -17.63 1.62
C LEU A 197 0.98 -17.64 2.78
N ALA A 198 2.27 -17.55 2.47
CA ALA A 198 3.29 -17.20 3.45
C ALA A 198 3.53 -15.68 3.41
N ILE A 199 3.69 -15.08 4.57
CA ILE A 199 3.99 -13.65 4.72
C ILE A 199 5.28 -13.54 5.51
N GLU A 200 6.25 -12.85 4.93
CA GLU A 200 7.46 -12.47 5.64
C GLU A 200 7.40 -11.02 6.10
N TYR A 201 7.47 -10.82 7.41
CA TYR A 201 7.68 -9.49 7.95
C TYR A 201 9.19 -9.26 8.11
N LYS A 202 9.84 -8.73 7.09
CA LYS A 202 11.26 -8.36 7.21
C LYS A 202 11.40 -6.97 7.80
N ASN A 203 12.07 -6.90 8.95
CA ASN A 203 12.40 -5.64 9.58
C ASN A 203 13.50 -4.91 8.78
N VAL A 204 13.08 -3.84 8.09
CA VAL A 204 13.81 -2.58 7.81
C VAL A 204 14.87 -2.57 6.70
N LEU A 205 15.64 -3.64 6.43
CA LEU A 205 16.58 -3.60 5.30
C LEU A 205 16.02 -4.20 4.01
N ALA A 206 14.98 -5.03 4.06
CA ALA A 206 14.32 -5.55 2.85
C ALA A 206 13.37 -4.56 2.17
N GLY A 207 12.84 -3.57 2.89
CA GLY A 207 12.13 -2.43 2.29
C GLY A 207 13.01 -1.23 2.11
N ASN A 208 14.33 -1.40 2.22
CA ASN A 208 15.19 -0.57 1.43
C ASN A 208 14.98 -1.01 -0.03
N PRO A 209 14.44 -0.15 -0.91
CA PRO A 209 14.24 -0.50 -2.32
C PRO A 209 15.52 -0.98 -3.02
N ARG A 210 16.71 -0.77 -2.41
CA ARG A 210 17.99 -1.32 -2.85
C ARG A 210 18.10 -2.85 -2.77
N VAL A 211 17.41 -3.52 -1.83
CA VAL A 211 17.35 -4.99 -1.82
C VAL A 211 16.59 -5.48 -3.04
N TYR A 212 15.45 -4.86 -3.33
CA TYR A 212 14.66 -5.18 -4.50
C TYR A 212 15.41 -4.83 -5.81
N LEU A 213 16.13 -3.71 -5.85
CA LEU A 213 17.06 -3.37 -6.94
C LEU A 213 18.07 -4.51 -7.18
N SER A 214 18.64 -5.05 -6.10
CA SER A 214 19.59 -6.17 -6.16
C SER A 214 18.90 -7.46 -6.61
N MET A 215 17.65 -7.69 -6.21
CA MET A 215 16.85 -8.83 -6.65
C MET A 215 16.62 -8.80 -8.17
N ILE A 216 16.28 -7.63 -8.75
CA ILE A 216 16.15 -7.47 -10.20
C ILE A 216 17.51 -7.59 -10.89
N ALA A 217 18.58 -7.03 -10.30
CA ALA A 217 19.94 -7.19 -10.81
C ALA A 217 20.32 -8.65 -10.98
N MET A 218 20.02 -9.47 -9.96
CA MET A 218 20.24 -10.91 -9.98
C MET A 218 19.42 -11.60 -11.07
N ILE A 219 18.13 -11.24 -11.23
CA ILE A 219 17.29 -11.79 -12.29
C ILE A 219 17.91 -11.51 -13.66
N ALA A 220 18.30 -10.28 -13.93
CA ALA A 220 18.88 -9.89 -15.22
C ALA A 220 20.22 -10.60 -15.51
N VAL A 221 21.09 -10.75 -14.49
CA VAL A 221 22.35 -11.50 -14.62
C VAL A 221 22.09 -12.97 -14.96
N LEU A 222 21.15 -13.63 -14.25
CA LEU A 222 20.84 -15.04 -14.49
C LEU A 222 20.14 -15.24 -15.84
N ALA A 223 19.21 -14.36 -16.21
CA ALA A 223 18.53 -14.40 -17.51
C ALA A 223 19.52 -14.24 -18.68
N ARG A 224 20.49 -13.31 -18.55
CA ARG A 224 21.50 -13.06 -19.59
C ARG A 224 22.56 -14.15 -19.70
N SER A 225 23.00 -14.69 -18.57
CA SER A 225 24.02 -15.75 -18.54
C SER A 225 23.47 -17.13 -18.87
N GLY A 226 22.16 -17.34 -18.68
CA GLY A 226 21.53 -18.66 -18.73
C GLY A 226 21.96 -19.57 -17.57
N GLU A 227 22.66 -19.04 -16.56
CA GLU A 227 23.09 -19.79 -15.39
C GLU A 227 21.90 -20.08 -14.47
N LEU A 228 22.01 -21.20 -13.74
CA LEU A 228 21.03 -21.53 -12.70
C LEU A 228 21.24 -20.64 -11.47
N PHE A 229 20.17 -20.44 -10.71
CA PHE A 229 20.24 -19.77 -9.42
C PHE A 229 21.29 -20.44 -8.52
N PRO A 230 22.25 -19.68 -7.97
CA PRO A 230 23.36 -20.26 -7.21
C PRO A 230 22.89 -20.65 -5.80
N TRP A 231 22.12 -21.74 -5.69
CA TRP A 231 21.71 -22.26 -4.38
C TRP A 231 22.93 -22.64 -3.55
N CYS A 232 22.95 -22.26 -2.27
CA CYS A 232 24.06 -22.55 -1.38
C CYS A 232 24.41 -24.04 -1.38
N SER A 233 25.70 -24.36 -1.53
CA SER A 233 26.12 -25.76 -1.64
C SER A 233 26.20 -26.35 -0.23
N ILE A 234 25.13 -26.99 0.21
CA ILE A 234 25.21 -27.90 1.34
C ILE A 234 25.26 -29.32 0.80
N ASP A 235 26.38 -29.99 1.07
CA ASP A 235 26.55 -31.42 0.84
C ASP A 235 25.64 -32.14 1.86
N CYS A 236 24.37 -32.36 1.48
CA CYS A 236 23.36 -33.02 2.31
C CYS A 236 23.64 -34.50 2.56
N ASP A 237 24.63 -35.07 1.87
CA ASP A 237 24.97 -36.50 1.94
C ASP A 237 25.42 -36.95 3.34
N GLU A 238 25.84 -36.01 4.20
CA GLU A 238 26.22 -36.26 5.60
C GLU A 238 25.32 -35.55 6.62
N CYS A 239 24.15 -35.04 6.21
CA CYS A 239 23.29 -34.26 7.08
C CYS A 239 22.40 -35.12 7.99
N GLU A 240 23.02 -35.89 8.90
CA GLU A 240 22.31 -36.68 9.91
C GLU A 240 21.25 -35.90 10.69
N PRO A 241 21.47 -34.63 11.12
CA PRO A 241 20.48 -33.92 11.93
C PRO A 241 19.16 -33.62 11.19
N TYR A 242 19.19 -33.66 9.84
CA TYR A 242 18.03 -33.33 8.99
C TYR A 242 17.61 -34.50 8.10
N LYS A 243 18.19 -35.69 8.31
CA LYS A 243 17.82 -36.92 7.59
C LYS A 243 16.32 -37.14 7.56
N PHE A 244 15.62 -36.87 8.68
CA PHE A 244 14.16 -36.95 8.73
C PHE A 244 13.46 -36.06 7.69
N CYS A 245 13.95 -34.84 7.46
CA CYS A 245 13.36 -33.92 6.50
C CYS A 245 13.60 -34.41 5.07
N HIS A 246 14.81 -34.88 4.79
CA HIS A 246 15.15 -35.50 3.51
C HIS A 246 14.30 -36.75 3.24
N ASP A 247 14.20 -37.65 4.21
CA ASP A 247 13.37 -38.85 4.12
C ASP A 247 11.90 -38.49 3.95
N HIS A 248 11.41 -37.46 4.63
CA HIS A 248 10.04 -36.99 4.50
C HIS A 248 9.77 -36.43 3.10
N PHE A 249 10.59 -35.52 2.59
CA PHE A 249 10.42 -34.97 1.23
C PHE A 249 10.59 -36.05 0.16
N ALA A 250 11.55 -36.96 0.33
CA ALA A 250 11.73 -38.10 -0.57
C ALA A 250 10.52 -39.02 -0.57
N THR A 251 9.96 -39.33 0.60
CA THR A 251 8.74 -40.15 0.73
C THR A 251 7.52 -39.43 0.17
N PHE A 252 7.40 -38.13 0.43
CA PHE A 252 6.31 -37.29 -0.08
C PHE A 252 6.28 -37.34 -1.61
N LEU A 253 7.44 -37.13 -2.25
CA LEU A 253 7.56 -37.13 -3.71
C LEU A 253 7.52 -38.52 -4.35
N ALA A 254 7.99 -39.55 -3.65
CA ALA A 254 7.85 -40.92 -4.14
C ALA A 254 6.37 -41.33 -4.26
N ASN A 255 5.51 -40.75 -3.42
CA ASN A 255 4.09 -41.08 -3.35
C ASN A 255 3.18 -40.08 -4.08
N ARG A 256 3.66 -38.86 -4.37
CA ARG A 256 2.86 -37.81 -5.03
C ARG A 256 3.70 -37.05 -6.05
N PRO A 257 3.21 -36.88 -7.30
CA PRO A 257 3.81 -35.90 -8.20
C PRO A 257 3.73 -34.52 -7.54
N MET A 258 4.73 -33.68 -7.78
CA MET A 258 4.72 -32.32 -7.26
C MET A 258 3.46 -31.61 -7.75
N PRO A 259 2.75 -30.84 -6.90
CA PRO A 259 1.53 -30.15 -7.32
C PRO A 259 1.82 -29.38 -8.60
N GLN A 260 1.04 -29.65 -9.65
CA GLN A 260 1.15 -28.89 -10.88
C GLN A 260 0.56 -27.51 -10.60
N ASP A 261 1.42 -26.49 -10.67
CA ASP A 261 0.96 -25.12 -10.72
C ASP A 261 0.25 -24.91 -12.06
N SER A 262 -0.64 -23.91 -12.14
CA SER A 262 -1.28 -23.59 -13.42
C SER A 262 -0.20 -23.37 -14.49
N PRO A 263 -0.29 -23.99 -15.68
CA PRO A 263 0.78 -23.94 -16.67
C PRO A 263 1.05 -22.49 -17.05
N SER A 264 2.20 -22.01 -16.63
CA SER A 264 2.67 -20.66 -16.89
C SER A 264 3.80 -20.76 -17.88
N ASN A 265 3.64 -20.13 -19.05
CA ASN A 265 4.77 -19.86 -19.93
C ASN A 265 5.62 -18.76 -19.27
N VAL A 266 6.34 -19.06 -18.19
CA VAL A 266 7.23 -18.10 -17.55
C VAL A 266 8.44 -17.92 -18.44
N ALA A 267 8.33 -16.99 -19.38
CA ALA A 267 9.48 -16.53 -20.14
C ALA A 267 10.48 -15.88 -19.17
N LEU A 268 11.77 -16.12 -19.39
CA LEU A 268 12.79 -15.27 -18.79
C LEU A 268 12.52 -13.82 -19.19
N PRO A 269 12.68 -12.85 -18.28
CA PRO A 269 12.36 -11.48 -18.60
C PRO A 269 13.26 -10.99 -19.72
N SER A 270 12.68 -10.23 -20.63
CA SER A 270 13.44 -9.52 -21.64
C SER A 270 14.35 -8.48 -21.00
N GLU A 271 15.38 -8.06 -21.73
CA GLU A 271 16.27 -6.97 -21.27
C GLU A 271 15.48 -5.66 -21.08
N GLU A 272 14.44 -5.43 -21.89
CA GLU A 272 13.56 -4.27 -21.80
C GLU A 272 12.70 -4.29 -20.52
N GLN A 273 12.06 -5.41 -20.20
CA GLN A 273 11.33 -5.58 -18.93
C GLN A 273 12.25 -5.39 -17.73
N SER A 274 13.45 -5.96 -17.78
CA SER A 274 14.45 -5.79 -16.71
C SER A 274 14.85 -4.32 -16.55
N ARG A 275 15.10 -3.61 -17.66
CA ARG A 275 15.39 -2.17 -17.68
C ARG A 275 14.24 -1.34 -17.10
N ALA A 276 13.00 -1.62 -17.50
CA ALA A 276 11.83 -0.89 -17.05
C ALA A 276 11.60 -1.07 -15.53
N ALA A 277 11.68 -2.31 -15.04
CA ALA A 277 11.61 -2.61 -13.61
C ALA A 277 12.75 -1.90 -12.84
N PHE A 278 13.98 -1.93 -13.35
CA PHE A 278 15.12 -1.22 -12.76
C PHE A 278 14.88 0.28 -12.59
N GLN A 279 14.39 0.93 -13.65
CA GLN A 279 14.14 2.37 -13.66
C GLN A 279 13.08 2.76 -12.62
N ARG A 280 11.98 2.00 -12.53
CA ARG A 280 10.93 2.23 -11.53
C ARG A 280 11.49 2.15 -10.11
N VAL A 281 12.32 1.14 -9.82
CA VAL A 281 12.94 0.99 -8.49
C VAL A 281 13.89 2.14 -8.17
N ALA A 282 14.69 2.58 -9.13
CA ALA A 282 15.61 3.70 -8.95
C ALA A 282 14.86 4.97 -8.54
N GLU A 283 13.73 5.27 -9.19
CA GLU A 283 12.86 6.39 -8.83
C GLU A 283 12.29 6.26 -7.41
N GLN A 284 11.97 5.02 -7.00
CA GLN A 284 11.52 4.76 -5.62
C GLN A 284 12.62 4.88 -4.59
N ILE A 285 13.89 4.57 -4.93
CA ILE A 285 15.02 4.79 -4.02
C ILE A 285 15.18 6.28 -3.72
N ASP A 286 15.05 7.14 -4.73
CA ASP A 286 15.15 8.58 -4.53
C ASP A 286 14.02 9.11 -3.65
N MET A 287 12.80 8.64 -3.87
CA MET A 287 11.65 9.00 -3.02
C MET A 287 11.84 8.49 -1.59
N PHE A 288 12.27 7.24 -1.43
CA PHE A 288 12.58 6.64 -0.13
C PHE A 288 13.66 7.44 0.62
N ASP A 289 14.74 7.81 -0.05
CA ASP A 289 15.82 8.60 0.55
C ASP A 289 15.33 9.99 0.96
N GLN A 290 14.46 10.63 0.19
CA GLN A 290 13.89 11.94 0.55
C GLN A 290 13.00 11.85 1.79
N VAL A 291 12.12 10.84 1.86
CA VAL A 291 11.18 10.70 2.98
C VAL A 291 11.92 10.25 4.24
N TYR A 292 12.81 9.26 4.13
CA TYR A 292 13.35 8.56 5.30
C TYR A 292 14.80 8.92 5.64
N CYS A 293 15.57 9.49 4.71
CA CYS A 293 16.95 9.90 4.93
C CYS A 293 17.13 11.42 4.98
N SER A 294 16.06 12.24 5.02
CA SER A 294 16.13 13.71 5.02
C SER A 294 16.92 14.35 6.18
N GLY A 295 17.24 13.60 7.25
CA GLY A 295 18.18 14.03 8.30
C GLY A 295 19.61 13.48 8.16
N VAL A 296 19.81 12.44 7.35
CA VAL A 296 21.11 11.82 7.10
C VAL A 296 21.63 12.36 5.78
N LYS A 297 22.31 13.51 5.81
CA LYS A 297 23.06 13.98 4.64
C LYS A 297 23.87 12.80 4.13
N ARG A 298 23.57 12.30 2.92
CA ARG A 298 24.43 11.37 2.16
C ARG A 298 25.80 12.03 2.21
N LYS A 299 26.65 11.63 3.15
CA LYS A 299 28.02 12.11 3.19
C LYS A 299 28.55 11.61 1.85
N LYS A 300 28.71 12.51 0.88
CA LYS A 300 29.42 12.23 -0.37
C LYS A 300 30.74 11.64 0.10
N LYS A 301 30.80 10.31 0.14
CA LYS A 301 31.98 9.59 0.56
C LYS A 301 32.93 9.88 -0.58
N HIS A 302 33.75 10.92 -0.42
CA HIS A 302 35.03 10.90 -1.12
C HIS A 302 35.63 9.54 -0.82
N SER A 303 35.96 8.80 -1.87
CA SER A 303 36.56 7.47 -1.82
C SER A 303 37.96 7.52 -1.22
N LYS A 304 38.09 8.00 0.02
CA LYS A 304 39.27 7.79 0.85
C LYS A 304 39.06 6.46 1.52
N ASN A 305 39.67 5.44 0.93
CA ASN A 305 40.06 4.18 1.54
C ASN A 305 39.21 3.81 2.76
N ILE A 306 38.06 3.17 2.51
CA ILE A 306 37.50 2.24 3.48
C ILE A 306 38.48 1.06 3.50
N GLY A 307 39.61 1.26 4.16
CA GLY A 307 40.55 0.20 4.47
C GLY A 307 39.88 -0.71 5.49
N ALA A 308 39.57 -1.93 5.06
CA ALA A 308 39.59 -3.19 5.81
C ALA A 308 39.73 -3.09 7.36
N LYS A 309 38.80 -2.42 8.02
CA LYS A 309 38.67 -2.39 9.49
C LYS A 309 37.23 -2.61 9.93
N GLU A 310 36.48 -3.41 9.19
CA GLU A 310 35.52 -4.30 9.85
C GLU A 310 36.36 -5.40 10.52
N GLY A 311 36.69 -5.14 11.79
CA GLY A 311 37.38 -6.06 12.66
C GLY A 311 36.53 -7.30 12.87
N THR A 312 36.92 -8.34 12.14
CA THR A 312 36.69 -9.74 12.47
C THR A 312 37.16 -10.04 13.89
N GLU A 313 36.23 -10.12 14.85
CA GLU A 313 36.19 -11.32 15.70
C GLU A 313 35.46 -12.41 14.92
N ALA A 314 36.09 -12.85 13.84
CA ALA A 314 35.72 -14.10 13.20
C ALA A 314 36.16 -15.21 14.16
N ILE A 315 35.18 -15.78 14.86
CA ILE A 315 35.29 -17.12 15.41
C ILE A 315 35.93 -17.98 14.29
N LYS A 316 37.05 -18.65 14.60
CA LYS A 316 37.74 -19.56 13.68
C LYS A 316 36.83 -20.75 13.37
N VAL A 317 35.82 -20.53 12.53
CA VAL A 317 35.00 -21.58 11.94
C VAL A 317 35.87 -22.22 10.86
N PRO A 318 36.06 -23.56 10.87
CA PRO A 318 36.84 -24.26 9.84
C PRO A 318 36.27 -23.96 8.44
N PRO A 319 37.07 -24.09 7.37
CA PRO A 319 36.65 -23.77 6.00
C PRO A 319 35.60 -24.80 5.53
N THR A 320 34.36 -24.57 5.93
CA THR A 320 33.17 -25.34 5.56
C THR A 320 32.47 -24.66 4.37
N ALA A 321 31.32 -25.20 3.94
CA ALA A 321 30.46 -24.78 2.81
C ALA A 321 30.41 -23.26 2.52
N ALA A 322 30.56 -22.41 3.54
CA ALA A 322 30.72 -20.96 3.43
C ALA A 322 31.74 -20.50 2.36
N THR A 323 32.83 -21.25 2.13
CA THR A 323 33.88 -20.83 1.17
C THR A 323 33.44 -20.93 -0.30
N LYS A 324 32.59 -21.90 -0.64
CA LYS A 324 32.02 -22.05 -1.99
C LYS A 324 30.98 -20.96 -2.24
N ASP A 325 30.12 -20.71 -1.26
CA ASP A 325 29.09 -19.66 -1.31
C ASP A 325 29.72 -18.27 -1.51
N ILE A 326 30.85 -17.97 -0.86
CA ILE A 326 31.58 -16.71 -1.04
C ILE A 326 32.05 -16.50 -2.49
N LYS A 327 32.54 -17.55 -3.15
CA LYS A 327 33.00 -17.45 -4.55
C LYS A 327 31.83 -17.21 -5.51
N LEU A 328 30.71 -17.89 -5.29
CA LEU A 328 29.49 -17.68 -6.09
C LEU A 328 28.96 -16.26 -5.92
N LEU A 329 28.87 -15.77 -4.68
CA LEU A 329 28.47 -14.39 -4.40
C LEU A 329 29.42 -13.36 -5.01
N ALA A 330 30.74 -13.58 -4.94
CA ALA A 330 31.71 -12.69 -5.56
C ALA A 330 31.54 -12.62 -7.09
N LYS A 331 31.28 -13.78 -7.74
CA LYS A 331 30.99 -13.85 -9.17
C LYS A 331 29.69 -13.12 -9.52
N LEU A 332 28.65 -13.29 -8.71
CA LEU A 332 27.35 -12.64 -8.92
C LEU A 332 27.49 -11.11 -8.79
N LYS A 333 28.22 -10.63 -7.78
CA LYS A 333 28.54 -9.21 -7.56
C LYS A 333 29.28 -8.60 -8.73
N SER A 334 30.32 -9.27 -9.25
CA SER A 334 31.04 -8.78 -10.43
C SER A 334 30.13 -8.72 -11.66
N SER A 335 29.29 -9.75 -11.86
CA SER A 335 28.37 -9.82 -12.99
C SER A 335 27.31 -8.72 -12.96
N ILE A 336 26.86 -8.31 -11.77
CA ILE A 336 25.91 -7.20 -11.61
C ILE A 336 26.52 -5.88 -12.12
N ARG A 337 27.80 -5.61 -11.83
CA ARG A 337 28.49 -4.42 -12.35
C ARG A 337 28.59 -4.44 -13.88
N ASP A 338 28.69 -5.61 -14.49
CA ASP A 338 28.78 -5.76 -15.94
C ASP A 338 27.42 -5.62 -16.64
N VAL A 339 26.33 -6.09 -16.01
CA VAL A 339 24.99 -6.14 -16.62
C VAL A 339 24.20 -4.85 -16.39
N CYS A 340 24.22 -4.28 -15.19
CA CYS A 340 23.40 -3.12 -14.85
C CYS A 340 23.60 -1.88 -15.75
N PRO A 341 24.80 -1.56 -16.28
CA PRO A 341 24.96 -0.48 -17.25
C PRO A 341 24.15 -0.68 -18.54
N SER A 342 23.96 -1.92 -19.04
CA SER A 342 23.14 -2.17 -20.24
C SER A 342 21.64 -2.04 -19.97
N LEU A 343 21.25 -2.14 -18.69
CA LEU A 343 19.90 -1.86 -18.19
C LEU A 343 19.67 -0.37 -17.91
N GLY A 344 20.59 0.52 -18.32
CA GLY A 344 20.44 1.97 -18.15
C GLY A 344 20.86 2.49 -16.78
N LEU A 345 21.37 1.64 -15.88
CA LEU A 345 21.86 2.08 -14.57
C LEU A 345 23.28 2.63 -14.69
N THR A 346 23.40 3.92 -15.03
CA THR A 346 24.70 4.61 -15.13
C THR A 346 25.11 5.31 -13.84
N ASP A 347 24.20 5.42 -12.86
CA ASP A 347 24.52 6.01 -11.55
C ASP A 347 25.39 5.06 -10.74
N GLN A 348 26.64 5.48 -10.48
CA GLN A 348 27.61 4.70 -9.75
C GLN A 348 27.18 4.40 -8.30
N SER A 349 26.44 5.31 -7.66
CA SER A 349 25.91 5.09 -6.31
C SER A 349 24.87 3.98 -6.29
N LEU A 350 23.98 3.94 -7.27
CA LEU A 350 22.95 2.90 -7.35
C LEU A 350 23.56 1.54 -7.74
N LEU A 351 24.60 1.53 -8.57
CA LEU A 351 25.39 0.32 -8.85
C LEU A 351 26.07 -0.22 -7.60
N ASP A 352 26.70 0.66 -6.82
CA ASP A 352 27.34 0.28 -5.56
C ASP A 352 26.30 -0.22 -4.53
N ASP A 353 25.11 0.40 -4.49
CA ASP A 353 23.98 -0.05 -3.69
C ASP A 353 23.50 -1.45 -4.14
N ALA A 354 23.28 -1.66 -5.43
CA ALA A 354 22.88 -2.96 -5.97
C ALA A 354 23.91 -4.06 -5.65
N GLU A 355 25.21 -3.77 -5.73
CA GLU A 355 26.25 -4.74 -5.37
C GLU A 355 26.30 -5.00 -3.85
N ALA A 356 26.14 -3.96 -3.03
CA ALA A 356 26.20 -4.06 -1.58
C ALA A 356 25.10 -4.98 -1.03
N PHE A 357 23.91 -4.96 -1.65
CA PHE A 357 22.74 -5.72 -1.20
C PHE A 357 22.54 -7.09 -1.87
N VAL A 358 23.43 -7.52 -2.78
CA VAL A 358 23.35 -8.85 -3.45
C VAL A 358 23.24 -10.00 -2.47
N SER A 359 24.04 -9.98 -1.40
CA SER A 359 23.99 -11.03 -0.38
C SER A 359 22.62 -11.09 0.28
N SER A 360 22.04 -9.94 0.64
CA SER A 360 20.71 -9.84 1.24
C SER A 360 19.60 -10.28 0.29
N ALA A 361 19.70 -9.95 -1.00
CA ALA A 361 18.77 -10.39 -2.04
C ALA A 361 18.83 -11.91 -2.23
N TRP A 362 20.04 -12.47 -2.34
CA TRP A 362 20.27 -13.92 -2.47
C TRP A 362 19.72 -14.69 -1.27
N GLU A 363 20.02 -14.24 -0.05
CA GLU A 363 19.50 -14.83 1.18
C GLU A 363 17.97 -14.73 1.25
N THR A 364 17.38 -13.63 0.76
CA THR A 364 15.93 -13.42 0.72
C THR A 364 15.25 -14.41 -0.22
N TYR A 365 15.78 -14.62 -1.43
CA TYR A 365 15.23 -15.64 -2.34
C TYR A 365 15.26 -17.04 -1.73
N ILE A 366 16.35 -17.42 -1.08
CA ILE A 366 16.47 -18.75 -0.45
C ILE A 366 15.40 -18.92 0.64
N GLN A 367 15.23 -17.91 1.50
CA GLN A 367 14.24 -17.93 2.60
C GLN A 367 12.79 -17.95 2.10
N MET A 368 12.49 -17.15 1.08
CA MET A 368 11.14 -17.11 0.53
C MET A 368 10.79 -18.44 -0.13
N TRP A 369 11.68 -18.92 -0.99
CA TRP A 369 11.46 -20.18 -1.67
C TRP A 369 11.39 -21.38 -0.73
N SER A 370 12.25 -21.45 0.31
CA SER A 370 12.17 -22.53 1.30
C SER A 370 10.82 -22.57 2.01
N ARG A 371 10.23 -21.42 2.31
CA ARG A 371 8.91 -21.33 2.96
C ARG A 371 7.78 -21.67 2.01
N LEU A 372 7.82 -21.19 0.77
CA LEU A 372 6.88 -21.58 -0.28
C LEU A 372 6.83 -23.10 -0.45
N VAL A 373 8.01 -23.75 -0.56
CA VAL A 373 8.10 -25.22 -0.67
C VAL A 373 7.59 -25.91 0.61
N THR A 374 8.00 -25.43 1.78
CA THR A 374 7.69 -26.08 3.08
C THR A 374 6.20 -26.02 3.41
N HIS A 375 5.55 -24.89 3.14
CA HIS A 375 4.15 -24.69 3.42
C HIS A 375 3.25 -25.02 2.23
N ASN A 376 3.82 -25.51 1.13
CA ASN A 376 3.13 -25.70 -0.14
C ASN A 376 2.37 -24.43 -0.58
N GLY A 377 2.97 -23.27 -0.37
CA GLY A 377 2.47 -21.96 -0.80
C GLY A 377 2.90 -21.63 -2.24
N THR A 378 2.07 -20.91 -2.98
CA THR A 378 2.43 -20.42 -4.33
C THR A 378 2.89 -18.98 -4.30
N TYR A 379 2.29 -18.16 -3.44
CA TYR A 379 2.68 -16.77 -3.33
C TYR A 379 3.29 -16.49 -1.97
N GLU A 380 4.23 -15.56 -1.97
CA GLU A 380 4.80 -15.02 -0.76
C GLU A 380 4.91 -13.51 -0.85
N LEU A 381 4.35 -12.83 0.15
CA LEU A 381 4.42 -11.39 0.25
C LEU A 381 5.72 -10.99 0.97
N LEU A 382 6.59 -10.29 0.26
CA LEU A 382 7.71 -9.55 0.82
C LEU A 382 7.27 -8.12 1.08
N THR A 383 7.00 -7.79 2.34
CA THR A 383 6.62 -6.44 2.77
C THR A 383 7.69 -5.83 3.66
N SER A 384 7.91 -4.52 3.53
CA SER A 384 8.65 -3.75 4.52
C SER A 384 8.24 -2.29 4.51
N GLY A 385 7.63 -1.87 5.61
CA GLY A 385 7.11 -0.51 5.76
C GLY A 385 6.02 -0.24 4.74
N VAL A 386 6.26 0.71 3.83
CA VAL A 386 5.31 1.16 2.81
C VAL A 386 5.48 0.47 1.46
N MET A 387 6.34 -0.55 1.36
CA MET A 387 6.67 -1.21 0.11
C MET A 387 6.41 -2.70 0.19
N SER A 388 5.80 -3.24 -0.87
CA SER A 388 5.53 -4.67 -1.01
C SER A 388 5.89 -5.18 -2.40
N SER A 389 6.28 -6.45 -2.46
CA SER A 389 6.42 -7.24 -3.68
C SER A 389 5.98 -8.68 -3.41
N VAL A 390 5.62 -9.41 -4.45
CA VAL A 390 5.17 -10.79 -4.35
C VAL A 390 6.17 -11.68 -5.07
N LEU A 391 6.55 -12.79 -4.43
CA LEU A 391 7.25 -13.88 -5.09
C LEU A 391 6.25 -15.01 -5.37
N GLN A 392 6.14 -15.39 -6.63
CA GLN A 392 5.37 -16.54 -7.07
C GLN A 392 6.29 -17.74 -7.30
N CYS A 393 5.90 -18.90 -6.78
CA CYS A 393 6.56 -20.18 -6.97
C CYS A 393 5.94 -20.91 -8.16
N HIS A 394 6.78 -21.27 -9.14
CA HIS A 394 6.46 -22.26 -10.15
C HIS A 394 7.27 -23.52 -9.87
N ARG A 395 6.65 -24.45 -9.14
CA ARG A 395 7.21 -25.70 -8.62
C ARG A 395 7.80 -26.55 -9.73
N GLU A 396 7.00 -26.89 -10.74
CA GLU A 396 7.40 -27.82 -11.80
C GLU A 396 8.67 -27.35 -12.55
N GLU A 397 8.71 -26.06 -12.86
CA GLU A 397 9.84 -25.44 -13.57
C GLU A 397 10.98 -25.02 -12.62
N GLN A 398 10.73 -25.04 -11.30
CA GLN A 398 11.59 -24.50 -10.26
C GLN A 398 11.97 -23.03 -10.53
N VAL A 399 10.99 -22.22 -10.93
CA VAL A 399 11.17 -20.79 -11.25
C VAL A 399 10.52 -19.95 -10.16
N ALA A 400 11.25 -18.97 -9.63
CA ALA A 400 10.71 -17.96 -8.73
C ALA A 400 10.46 -16.66 -9.50
N VAL A 401 9.21 -16.22 -9.59
CA VAL A 401 8.81 -15.03 -10.35
C VAL A 401 8.51 -13.90 -9.39
N LEU A 402 9.19 -12.78 -9.56
CA LEU A 402 8.99 -11.59 -8.73
C LEU A 402 8.02 -10.62 -9.41
N SER A 403 7.01 -10.15 -8.69
CA SER A 403 6.13 -9.07 -9.14
C SER A 403 6.88 -7.75 -9.18
N ASP A 404 6.29 -6.75 -9.83
CA ASP A 404 6.69 -5.36 -9.60
C ASP A 404 6.47 -4.94 -8.13
N MET A 405 7.18 -3.90 -7.69
CA MET A 405 6.91 -3.28 -6.40
C MET A 405 5.63 -2.45 -6.46
N PHE A 406 4.86 -2.51 -5.40
CA PHE A 406 3.73 -1.62 -5.17
C PHE A 406 3.85 -0.96 -3.80
N LEU A 407 3.43 0.31 -3.76
CA LEU A 407 3.73 1.21 -2.68
C LEU A 407 2.45 1.67 -2.02
N LEU A 408 2.43 1.55 -0.70
CA LEU A 408 1.36 2.05 0.12
C LEU A 408 1.28 3.59 0.07
N ALA A 409 2.44 4.27 0.08
CA ALA A 409 2.50 5.73 0.16
C ALA A 409 2.04 6.46 -1.11
N SER A 410 2.17 5.83 -2.29
CA SER A 410 1.81 6.49 -3.55
C SER A 410 0.32 6.35 -3.86
N ASN A 411 -0.28 5.21 -3.53
CA ASN A 411 -1.68 4.92 -3.83
C ASN A 411 -2.21 3.81 -2.89
N ALA A 412 -2.83 4.21 -1.78
CA ALA A 412 -3.41 3.27 -0.82
C ALA A 412 -4.49 2.38 -1.44
N LYS A 413 -5.29 2.91 -2.38
CA LYS A 413 -6.32 2.17 -3.13
C LYS A 413 -5.68 1.00 -3.88
N ALA A 414 -4.73 1.30 -4.76
CA ALA A 414 -4.02 0.27 -5.54
C ALA A 414 -3.26 -0.73 -4.66
N TYR A 415 -2.71 -0.28 -3.52
CA TYR A 415 -2.06 -1.16 -2.57
C TYR A 415 -3.03 -2.17 -1.95
N LEU A 416 -4.21 -1.71 -1.53
CA LEU A 416 -5.28 -2.55 -0.97
C LEU A 416 -5.84 -3.51 -2.02
N GLU A 417 -6.02 -3.06 -3.26
CA GLU A 417 -6.42 -3.90 -4.39
C GLU A 417 -5.41 -5.01 -4.62
N ASN A 418 -4.12 -4.68 -4.78
CA ASN A 418 -3.06 -5.66 -5.01
C ASN A 418 -3.00 -6.72 -3.90
N LEU A 419 -3.11 -6.31 -2.63
CA LEU A 419 -3.15 -7.26 -1.52
C LEU A 419 -4.41 -8.14 -1.55
N THR A 420 -5.57 -7.56 -1.83
CA THR A 420 -6.83 -8.30 -1.90
C THR A 420 -6.79 -9.34 -3.02
N GLY A 421 -6.37 -8.94 -4.21
CA GLY A 421 -6.26 -9.84 -5.36
C GLY A 421 -5.21 -10.92 -5.16
N LEU A 422 -4.08 -10.61 -4.51
CA LEU A 422 -3.09 -11.61 -4.10
C LEU A 422 -3.72 -12.72 -3.24
N PHE A 423 -4.50 -12.37 -2.23
CA PHE A 423 -5.16 -13.37 -1.38
C PHE A 423 -6.19 -14.20 -2.15
N ILE A 424 -6.96 -13.57 -3.04
CA ILE A 424 -7.93 -14.28 -3.88
C ILE A 424 -7.21 -15.30 -4.77
N MET A 425 -6.14 -14.89 -5.46
CA MET A 425 -5.34 -15.80 -6.30
C MET A 425 -4.70 -16.92 -5.48
N ALA A 426 -4.21 -16.64 -4.28
CA ALA A 426 -3.66 -17.66 -3.39
C ALA A 426 -4.72 -18.69 -2.96
N ILE A 427 -5.97 -18.26 -2.73
CA ILE A 427 -7.10 -19.14 -2.41
C ILE A 427 -7.48 -20.00 -3.61
N GLU A 428 -7.65 -19.40 -4.80
CA GLU A 428 -8.01 -20.12 -6.02
C GLU A 428 -6.97 -21.18 -6.37
N ASP A 429 -5.71 -20.83 -6.23
CA ASP A 429 -4.60 -21.75 -6.46
C ASP A 429 -4.56 -22.88 -5.42
N ALA A 430 -4.80 -22.58 -4.14
CA ALA A 430 -4.94 -23.61 -3.11
C ALA A 430 -6.12 -24.57 -3.38
N VAL A 431 -7.25 -24.07 -3.87
CA VAL A 431 -8.40 -24.90 -4.29
C VAL A 431 -8.02 -25.83 -5.43
N LYS A 432 -7.32 -25.32 -6.45
CA LYS A 432 -6.85 -26.12 -7.59
C LYS A 432 -5.92 -27.24 -7.12
N ARG A 433 -4.93 -26.92 -6.26
CA ARG A 433 -4.02 -27.92 -5.68
C ARG A 433 -4.77 -28.97 -4.87
N SER A 434 -5.64 -28.56 -3.96
CA SER A 434 -6.43 -29.48 -3.13
C SER A 434 -7.26 -30.44 -3.99
N SER A 435 -7.85 -29.94 -5.07
CA SER A 435 -8.62 -30.75 -6.02
C SER A 435 -7.74 -31.77 -6.76
N ALA A 436 -6.50 -31.41 -7.11
CA ALA A 436 -5.54 -32.31 -7.76
C ALA A 436 -4.99 -33.39 -6.79
N ASP A 437 -4.81 -33.03 -5.52
CA ASP A 437 -4.26 -33.90 -4.47
C ASP A 437 -5.29 -34.85 -3.83
N GLY A 438 -6.50 -34.94 -4.40
CA GLY A 438 -7.59 -35.77 -3.88
C GLY A 438 -8.21 -35.25 -2.58
N GLY A 439 -8.01 -33.97 -2.26
CA GLY A 439 -8.59 -33.29 -1.10
C GLY A 439 -7.92 -33.58 0.24
N GLU A 440 -6.78 -34.26 0.26
CA GLU A 440 -6.05 -34.45 1.52
C GLU A 440 -5.37 -33.14 1.95
N PRO A 441 -5.63 -32.66 3.19
CA PRO A 441 -5.04 -31.43 3.68
C PRO A 441 -3.52 -31.54 3.74
N TRP A 442 -2.81 -30.53 3.25
CA TRP A 442 -1.36 -30.43 3.37
C TRP A 442 -0.95 -30.50 4.84
N GLN A 443 -0.08 -31.46 5.17
CA GLN A 443 0.51 -31.55 6.50
C GLN A 443 1.93 -31.01 6.45
N ASP A 444 2.18 -29.93 7.17
CA ASP A 444 3.53 -29.42 7.37
C ASP A 444 4.40 -30.53 8.03
N PRO A 445 5.46 -30.99 7.33
CA PRO A 445 6.36 -32.03 7.82
C PRO A 445 6.98 -31.70 9.17
N PHE A 446 7.18 -30.42 9.47
CA PHE A 446 7.88 -29.94 10.64
C PHE A 446 6.95 -29.81 11.85
N LEU A 447 5.69 -29.43 11.63
CA LEU A 447 4.69 -29.34 12.71
C LEU A 447 4.37 -30.71 13.32
N THR A 448 4.39 -31.79 12.52
CA THR A 448 4.12 -33.15 13.00
C THR A 448 5.23 -33.69 13.90
N VAL A 449 6.50 -33.43 13.56
CA VAL A 449 7.66 -33.85 14.38
C VAL A 449 7.67 -33.18 15.76
N ALA A 450 7.37 -31.87 15.80
CA ALA A 450 7.36 -31.11 17.04
C ALA A 450 6.33 -31.67 18.04
N LYS A 451 5.15 -32.06 17.55
CA LYS A 451 4.10 -32.69 18.37
C LYS A 451 4.50 -34.08 18.86
N GLY A 452 5.20 -34.86 18.03
CA GLY A 452 5.71 -36.19 18.39
C GLY A 452 6.72 -36.16 19.54
N ARG A 453 7.67 -35.21 19.53
CA ARG A 453 8.66 -35.05 20.61
C ARG A 453 8.04 -34.62 21.93
N GLN A 454 7.01 -33.76 21.91
CA GLN A 454 6.30 -33.36 23.12
C GLN A 454 5.51 -34.50 23.77
N LYS A 455 4.93 -35.41 22.97
CA LYS A 455 4.24 -36.60 23.51
C LYS A 455 5.22 -37.58 24.14
N LYS A 456 6.41 -37.78 23.54
CA LYS A 456 7.41 -38.72 24.08
C LYS A 456 7.96 -38.28 25.43
N HIS A 457 8.10 -36.97 25.65
CA HIS A 457 8.59 -36.44 26.93
C HIS A 457 7.54 -36.48 28.06
N ARG A 458 6.26 -36.69 27.75
CA ARG A 458 5.18 -36.78 28.76
C ARG A 458 4.84 -38.19 29.21
N HIS A 459 5.40 -39.22 28.56
CA HIS A 459 5.01 -40.61 28.84
C HIS A 459 5.99 -41.37 29.75
N ASP A 460 7.11 -40.78 30.15
CA ASP A 460 8.08 -41.38 31.10
C ASP A 460 7.91 -40.91 32.55
N ASP A 461 6.92 -40.06 32.85
CA ASP A 461 6.65 -39.59 34.23
C ASP A 461 5.54 -40.39 34.95
N SER A 462 5.08 -41.53 34.41
CA SER A 462 4.01 -42.33 35.04
C SER A 462 4.46 -43.49 35.92
N ASP A 463 5.76 -43.72 36.14
CA ASP A 463 6.24 -44.76 37.07
C ASP A 463 7.12 -44.18 38.18
N THR A 464 6.49 -43.54 39.17
CA THR A 464 6.64 -43.82 40.62
C THR A 464 5.94 -42.73 41.44
N GLU A 465 4.65 -42.92 41.68
CA GLU A 465 4.02 -42.37 42.89
C GLU A 465 4.67 -43.04 44.11
N LYS A 466 5.73 -42.43 44.66
CA LYS A 466 6.07 -42.60 46.08
C LYS A 466 5.27 -41.56 46.87
N PRO A 467 4.41 -41.98 47.82
CA PRO A 467 3.61 -41.05 48.61
C PRO A 467 4.53 -40.24 49.52
N LYS A 468 4.53 -38.91 49.37
CA LYS A 468 5.19 -37.99 50.29
C LYS A 468 4.45 -38.00 51.63
N GLN A 469 4.91 -38.84 52.56
CA GLN A 469 4.54 -38.76 53.95
C GLN A 469 5.05 -37.46 54.58
N LYS A 470 4.10 -36.81 55.26
CA LYS A 470 4.18 -35.57 56.00
C LYS A 470 5.10 -35.75 57.22
N ARG A 471 6.31 -35.17 57.19
CA ARG A 471 7.17 -35.04 58.38
C ARG A 471 6.52 -34.03 59.35
N ARG A 472 5.85 -34.55 60.38
CA ARG A 472 5.77 -33.88 61.69
C ARG A 472 6.90 -34.42 62.56
N ARG A 473 7.61 -33.51 63.23
CA ARG A 473 8.39 -33.80 64.43
C ARG A 473 7.44 -34.32 65.50
N ASP A 474 7.83 -35.38 66.19
CA ASP A 474 8.08 -35.38 67.64
C ASP A 474 8.51 -36.79 68.10
N ASP A 475 9.59 -36.78 68.86
CA ASP A 475 9.97 -37.58 70.03
C ASP A 475 10.00 -39.13 70.05
N THR A 476 11.14 -39.57 70.60
CA THR A 476 11.35 -40.68 71.55
C THR A 476 11.38 -42.13 71.08
N ASP A 477 12.59 -42.69 71.26
CA ASP A 477 12.93 -43.89 71.99
C ASP A 477 12.74 -45.30 71.42
N SER A 478 13.78 -46.07 71.79
CA SER A 478 13.86 -47.52 71.95
C SER A 478 14.02 -48.44 70.73
N GLU A 479 15.27 -48.91 70.64
CA GLU A 479 15.69 -50.32 70.74
C GLU A 479 15.31 -51.33 69.65
N ASN A 480 16.37 -52.03 69.21
CA ASN A 480 16.42 -53.43 68.81
C ASN A 480 15.69 -53.83 67.51
N GLU A 481 16.15 -54.76 66.67
CA GLU A 481 17.29 -55.69 66.67
C GLU A 481 17.35 -56.32 65.25
N TYR A 482 18.54 -56.78 64.87
CA TYR A 482 18.86 -57.90 63.97
C TYR A 482 18.27 -58.05 62.56
N SER A 483 19.19 -58.05 61.58
CA SER A 483 19.60 -59.21 60.73
C SER A 483 19.91 -58.72 59.31
N ASP A 484 21.19 -58.62 58.95
CA ASP A 484 22.06 -59.68 58.40
C ASP A 484 21.72 -60.08 56.96
N SER A 485 22.55 -59.60 56.03
CA SER A 485 23.06 -60.28 54.83
C SER A 485 23.96 -59.26 54.12
N GLU A 486 25.29 -59.32 54.24
CA GLU A 486 26.19 -60.14 53.39
C GLU A 486 25.85 -60.01 51.90
N GLY A 487 26.72 -59.59 50.99
CA GLY A 487 28.15 -59.31 51.04
C GLY A 487 28.67 -58.99 49.63
N HIS A 488 30.00 -58.84 49.56
CA HIS A 488 30.89 -58.67 48.40
C HIS A 488 31.16 -57.27 47.83
N ASP A 489 32.31 -56.69 48.25
CA ASP A 489 33.62 -56.75 47.56
C ASP A 489 33.58 -56.71 46.02
N ASN A 490 34.42 -55.96 45.30
CA ASN A 490 35.80 -55.60 45.58
C ASN A 490 36.29 -54.56 44.56
N ASP A 491 37.40 -53.90 44.93
CA ASP A 491 38.52 -53.44 44.10
C ASP A 491 38.36 -52.26 43.12
N GLN A 492 39.34 -51.39 42.86
CA GLN A 492 40.58 -50.92 43.50
C GLN A 492 41.23 -49.91 42.52
N LYS A 493 42.06 -49.00 43.04
CA LYS A 493 43.23 -48.29 42.40
C LYS A 493 43.02 -46.90 41.81
N ASP A 494 43.40 -45.90 42.63
CA ASP A 494 44.62 -45.07 42.52
C ASP A 494 45.15 -44.70 41.12
N ALA A 495 45.35 -43.39 40.89
CA ALA A 495 46.69 -42.82 40.69
C ALA A 495 46.70 -41.27 40.68
N ASP A 496 47.71 -40.74 41.36
CA ASP A 496 48.12 -39.35 41.58
C ASP A 496 48.40 -38.50 40.32
N LYS A 497 48.27 -37.16 40.43
CA LYS A 497 49.45 -36.26 40.38
C LYS A 497 49.17 -34.79 40.75
N LYS A 498 50.13 -34.28 41.52
CA LYS A 498 50.35 -32.94 42.09
C LYS A 498 50.65 -31.85 41.04
N GLY A 499 50.47 -30.60 41.44
CA GLY A 499 51.13 -29.43 40.85
C GLY A 499 50.79 -28.12 41.58
N ASP A 500 51.69 -27.72 42.50
CA ASP A 500 51.70 -26.47 43.28
C ASP A 500 52.01 -25.19 42.47
N GLY A 501 51.67 -24.04 43.08
CA GLY A 501 52.37 -22.76 42.92
C GLY A 501 51.54 -21.66 42.25
N GLY A 502 51.40 -20.45 42.77
CA GLY A 502 51.99 -19.78 43.93
C GLY A 502 51.30 -18.42 44.13
N ALA A 503 51.38 -17.92 45.35
CA ALA A 503 50.93 -16.60 45.77
C ALA A 503 51.86 -15.49 45.24
N ASP A 504 51.34 -14.26 45.13
CA ASP A 504 51.96 -13.09 45.74
C ASP A 504 50.94 -11.95 45.87
N GLU A 505 50.94 -11.36 47.06
CA GLU A 505 50.10 -10.27 47.54
C GLU A 505 50.72 -8.89 47.27
N ASP A 506 49.90 -7.87 47.56
CA ASP A 506 50.22 -6.54 48.08
C ASP A 506 50.34 -5.33 47.13
N SER A 507 49.41 -4.38 47.35
CA SER A 507 49.71 -3.08 47.99
C SER A 507 48.98 -1.86 47.38
N TYR A 508 48.05 -1.32 48.19
CA TYR A 508 47.73 0.09 48.47
C TYR A 508 47.41 1.13 47.37
N GLY A 509 46.27 1.81 47.55
CA GLY A 509 46.00 3.12 46.91
C GLY A 509 44.59 3.71 47.07
N SER A 510 44.22 4.07 48.31
CA SER A 510 43.29 5.14 48.78
C SER A 510 42.53 6.11 47.83
N ARG A 511 41.36 6.57 48.36
CA ARG A 511 40.57 7.82 48.13
C ARG A 511 39.52 7.78 47.00
N ASP A 512 38.32 8.37 47.09
CA ASP A 512 37.61 9.17 48.10
C ASP A 512 36.09 9.11 47.83
N ASP A 513 35.33 9.42 48.87
CA ASP A 513 33.90 9.69 49.03
C ASP A 513 33.09 10.22 47.81
N ASN A 514 31.88 9.69 47.62
CA ASN A 514 30.68 10.54 47.60
C ASN A 514 29.37 9.74 47.78
N ASP A 515 28.70 10.02 48.90
CA ASP A 515 27.33 9.62 49.21
C ASP A 515 26.31 10.40 48.37
N GLY A 516 25.30 9.68 47.90
CA GLY A 516 24.14 10.26 47.21
C GLY A 516 22.98 9.27 47.13
N ARG A 517 22.40 8.94 48.28
CA ARG A 517 21.14 8.19 48.38
C ARG A 517 19.99 9.03 47.86
N ASP A 518 19.18 8.47 46.97
CA ASP A 518 17.76 8.81 46.87
C ASP A 518 16.91 7.54 46.65
N ASN A 519 16.05 7.30 47.63
CA ASN A 519 14.98 6.31 47.64
C ASN A 519 13.78 6.87 46.87
N ARG A 520 13.25 6.16 45.86
CA ARG A 520 11.80 6.23 45.53
C ARG A 520 11.23 4.87 45.13
N HIS A 521 10.21 4.47 45.89
CA HIS A 521 9.32 3.34 45.71
C HIS A 521 8.21 3.62 44.68
N ASN A 522 7.81 2.55 43.98
CA ASN A 522 6.46 2.15 43.53
C ASN A 522 5.37 3.23 43.36
N GLN A 523 5.02 3.57 42.12
CA GLN A 523 3.67 4.03 41.73
C GLN A 523 3.38 3.69 40.24
N ASP A 524 2.81 2.51 39.96
CA ASP A 524 2.31 2.16 38.60
C ASP A 524 0.95 1.43 38.62
N GLY A 525 0.24 1.44 39.76
CA GLY A 525 -0.99 0.66 39.94
C GLY A 525 -2.31 1.37 39.63
N ASP A 526 -2.36 2.72 39.63
CA ASP A 526 -3.62 3.45 39.83
C ASP A 526 -4.23 4.08 38.56
N TYR A 527 -3.49 4.09 37.44
CA TYR A 527 -3.93 4.77 36.21
C TYR A 527 -4.99 3.99 35.41
N ARG A 528 -5.00 2.65 35.52
CA ARG A 528 -5.85 1.78 34.71
C ARG A 528 -7.30 1.70 35.22
N GLU A 529 -7.55 2.13 36.46
CA GLU A 529 -8.86 2.07 37.10
C GLU A 529 -9.64 3.39 36.98
N GLN A 530 -8.94 4.53 36.84
CA GLN A 530 -9.56 5.82 36.52
C GLN A 530 -10.13 5.87 35.10
N GLN A 531 -9.45 5.27 34.11
CA GLN A 531 -9.89 5.28 32.71
C GLN A 531 -11.23 4.54 32.50
N LYS A 532 -11.47 3.46 33.27
CA LYS A 532 -12.74 2.70 33.23
C LYS A 532 -13.94 3.42 33.88
N ARG A 533 -13.70 4.45 34.71
CA ARG A 533 -14.77 5.24 35.34
C ARG A 533 -15.26 6.39 34.46
N THR A 534 -14.38 6.95 33.63
CA THR A 534 -14.72 8.05 32.72
C THR A 534 -15.57 7.58 31.53
N GLU A 535 -15.33 6.37 31.03
CA GLU A 535 -16.08 5.78 29.91
C GLU A 535 -17.53 5.41 30.25
N ARG A 536 -17.88 5.31 31.54
CA ARG A 536 -19.25 4.99 31.98
C ARG A 536 -20.15 6.22 32.18
N GLN A 537 -19.62 7.44 32.09
CA GLN A 537 -20.39 8.68 32.35
C GLN A 537 -20.78 9.47 31.09
N GLN A 538 -20.39 9.04 29.88
CA GLN A 538 -20.73 9.74 28.62
C GLN A 538 -21.85 9.09 27.80
N ALA A 539 -22.51 8.05 28.31
CA ALA A 539 -23.73 7.51 27.72
C ALA A 539 -24.97 8.23 28.29
N GLY A 540 -25.37 9.33 27.66
CA GLY A 540 -26.70 9.90 27.86
C GLY A 540 -26.78 11.41 27.64
N LYS A 541 -27.24 11.82 26.44
CA LYS A 541 -28.17 12.94 26.23
C LYS A 541 -28.54 13.08 24.73
N ASN A 542 -29.84 12.94 24.47
CA ASN A 542 -30.53 13.28 23.21
C ASN A 542 -30.63 14.80 23.03
N CYS A 543 -30.88 15.25 21.78
CA CYS A 543 -31.84 16.32 21.44
C CYS A 543 -32.10 16.38 19.92
N ASP A 544 -33.35 16.71 19.59
CA ASP A 544 -34.02 16.80 18.28
C ASP A 544 -33.70 18.08 17.47
N GLN A 545 -33.92 18.07 16.15
CA GLN A 545 -34.78 19.01 15.35
C GLN A 545 -34.39 19.16 13.85
N ASP A 546 -35.40 18.93 13.00
CA ASP A 546 -35.97 19.70 11.87
C ASP A 546 -35.21 20.15 10.59
N ASP A 547 -35.77 19.69 9.45
CA ASP A 547 -36.11 20.32 8.14
C ASP A 547 -35.11 21.20 7.32
N GLU A 548 -34.92 20.87 6.02
CA GLU A 548 -35.47 21.58 4.83
C GLU A 548 -34.79 21.19 3.49
N SER A 549 -35.54 21.39 2.40
CA SER A 549 -35.43 20.81 1.04
C SER A 549 -34.80 21.73 -0.04
N ALA A 550 -34.34 21.15 -1.18
CA ALA A 550 -34.54 21.60 -2.60
C ALA A 550 -33.38 21.11 -3.52
N SER A 551 -33.58 20.28 -4.56
CA SER A 551 -33.95 20.58 -5.99
C SER A 551 -32.96 21.53 -6.70
N TRP A 552 -32.41 21.32 -7.92
CA TRP A 552 -33.01 21.30 -9.27
C TRP A 552 -32.00 20.87 -10.38
N LYS A 553 -32.52 20.59 -11.58
CA LYS A 553 -31.86 20.23 -12.88
C LYS A 553 -31.43 21.47 -13.70
N LEU A 554 -30.48 21.35 -14.66
CA LEU A 554 -30.67 21.69 -16.10
C LEU A 554 -29.39 21.59 -17.01
N ASN A 555 -29.59 21.03 -18.21
CA ASN A 555 -29.17 21.38 -19.59
C ASN A 555 -27.74 21.83 -19.98
N ALA A 556 -27.23 21.14 -21.01
CA ALA A 556 -25.99 21.38 -21.78
C ALA A 556 -26.16 22.37 -22.95
N PHE A 557 -25.08 23.03 -23.41
CA PHE A 557 -24.75 23.39 -24.82
C PHE A 557 -23.37 24.08 -25.01
N GLU A 558 -22.61 23.59 -26.00
CA GLU A 558 -21.59 24.12 -26.97
C GLU A 558 -20.47 25.14 -26.64
N GLY A 559 -19.26 24.83 -27.19
CA GLY A 559 -17.92 25.39 -26.86
C GLY A 559 -17.37 26.54 -27.73
N ILE A 560 -16.20 27.07 -27.34
CA ILE A 560 -15.69 28.41 -27.73
C ILE A 560 -14.14 28.51 -27.86
N ASP A 561 -13.66 29.52 -28.63
CA ASP A 561 -12.27 29.83 -29.04
C ASP A 561 -11.43 30.72 -28.07
N LEU A 562 -10.11 30.46 -27.99
CA LEU A 562 -9.07 31.25 -27.29
C LEU A 562 -7.77 31.36 -28.13
N ALA A 563 -6.99 32.45 -27.98
CA ALA A 563 -5.71 32.67 -28.70
C ALA A 563 -4.62 33.27 -27.78
N PHE A 564 -3.36 32.90 -28.01
CA PHE A 564 -2.17 33.32 -27.24
C PHE A 564 -1.22 34.21 -28.05
N TYR A 565 -0.61 35.20 -27.39
CA TYR A 565 0.52 35.98 -27.92
C TYR A 565 1.60 36.12 -26.86
N GLY A 566 2.84 35.74 -27.20
CA GLY A 566 4.01 35.90 -26.34
C GLY A 566 5.14 36.62 -27.08
N ASP A 567 5.67 37.69 -26.47
CA ASP A 567 6.84 38.40 -26.96
C ASP A 567 8.12 37.74 -26.44
N GLY A 568 8.76 36.91 -27.27
CA GLY A 568 10.13 36.43 -27.01
C GLY A 568 10.42 35.01 -27.48
N LEU A 569 11.12 34.92 -28.62
CA LEU A 569 11.78 33.75 -29.22
C LEU A 569 10.89 32.70 -29.94
N CYS A 570 10.85 32.84 -31.28
CA CYS A 570 10.68 31.83 -32.33
C CYS A 570 9.68 30.67 -32.09
N SER A 571 8.38 30.96 -32.17
CA SER A 571 7.34 30.11 -32.78
C SER A 571 5.96 30.75 -32.51
N THR A 572 5.39 31.46 -33.48
CA THR A 572 3.96 31.85 -33.43
C THR A 572 3.12 30.62 -33.75
N GLY A 573 2.80 29.84 -32.72
CA GLY A 573 1.79 28.77 -32.78
C GLY A 573 0.47 29.27 -32.21
N PHE A 574 -0.62 29.09 -32.94
CA PHE A 574 -1.96 29.28 -32.40
C PHE A 574 -2.30 28.03 -31.59
N THR A 575 -2.56 28.19 -30.29
CA THR A 575 -3.04 27.09 -29.45
C THR A 575 -4.48 27.38 -29.05
N HIS A 576 -5.39 26.48 -29.42
CA HIS A 576 -6.81 26.58 -29.09
C HIS A 576 -7.06 26.01 -27.70
N LEU A 577 -7.68 26.76 -26.79
CA LEU A 577 -8.13 26.24 -25.50
C LEU A 577 -9.63 25.97 -25.53
N VAL A 578 -10.05 24.81 -25.04
CA VAL A 578 -11.46 24.42 -24.90
C VAL A 578 -11.77 24.29 -23.40
N PRO A 579 -12.86 24.88 -22.89
CA PRO A 579 -13.28 24.69 -21.50
C PRO A 579 -13.56 23.20 -21.21
N ILE A 580 -13.02 22.68 -20.11
CA ILE A 580 -13.34 21.33 -19.66
C ILE A 580 -14.62 21.40 -18.82
N HIS A 581 -15.74 20.95 -19.39
CA HIS A 581 -16.95 20.72 -18.61
C HIS A 581 -16.82 19.38 -17.86
N SER A 582 -17.30 19.33 -16.62
CA SER A 582 -17.40 18.08 -15.86
C SER A 582 -18.23 17.06 -16.66
N VAL A 583 -17.59 15.97 -17.08
CA VAL A 583 -18.16 14.96 -17.97
C VAL A 583 -19.35 14.28 -17.29
N GLY A 584 -20.57 14.56 -17.76
CA GLY A 584 -21.70 13.64 -17.67
C GLY A 584 -21.66 12.72 -18.89
N THR A 585 -21.62 11.41 -18.68
CA THR A 585 -21.60 10.41 -19.76
C THR A 585 -22.97 10.30 -20.42
N ASP A 586 -23.15 10.89 -21.61
CA ASP A 586 -24.26 10.56 -22.51
C ASP A 586 -23.75 9.84 -23.77
N GLU A 587 -24.43 8.74 -24.07
CA GLU A 587 -24.12 7.77 -25.13
C GLU A 587 -24.31 8.34 -26.53
N ILE A 588 -23.28 8.22 -27.38
CA ILE A 588 -23.45 8.28 -28.84
C ILE A 588 -23.86 6.89 -29.31
N SER A 589 -25.08 6.81 -29.83
CA SER A 589 -25.62 5.65 -30.52
C SER A 589 -24.90 5.44 -31.86
N ALA A 590 -24.09 4.39 -31.96
CA ALA A 590 -23.51 3.93 -33.22
C ALA A 590 -24.43 2.89 -33.87
N SER A 591 -25.11 3.32 -34.93
CA SER A 591 -25.84 2.47 -35.87
C SER A 591 -24.90 1.55 -36.65
N THR A 592 -25.30 0.30 -36.75
CA THR A 592 -24.77 -0.79 -37.56
C THR A 592 -24.60 -0.43 -39.04
N SER A 593 -23.40 -0.68 -39.59
CA SER A 593 -23.27 -1.12 -40.99
C SER A 593 -21.98 -1.95 -41.16
N SER A 594 -22.16 -3.25 -41.41
CA SER A 594 -21.07 -4.17 -41.70
C SER A 594 -20.59 -3.96 -43.13
N SER A 595 -19.29 -3.69 -43.30
CA SER A 595 -18.59 -3.74 -44.59
C SER A 595 -17.85 -5.08 -44.69
N THR A 596 -18.23 -5.84 -45.71
CA THR A 596 -17.71 -7.14 -46.15
C THR A 596 -16.23 -7.06 -46.56
N TYR A 597 -15.39 -7.93 -45.98
CA TYR A 597 -14.09 -8.28 -46.54
C TYR A 597 -14.12 -9.73 -47.05
N THR A 598 -13.81 -9.87 -48.33
CA THR A 598 -13.78 -11.10 -49.12
C THR A 598 -12.63 -12.01 -48.70
N GLY A 599 -12.97 -13.22 -48.23
CA GLY A 599 -12.04 -14.35 -48.04
C GLY A 599 -12.33 -15.46 -49.04
N ILE A 600 -11.30 -15.87 -49.75
CA ILE A 600 -11.27 -16.76 -50.91
C ILE A 600 -11.42 -18.25 -50.50
N THR A 601 -12.39 -18.91 -51.15
CA THR A 601 -12.55 -20.33 -51.51
C THR A 601 -11.95 -21.46 -50.65
N HIS A 602 -12.82 -22.40 -50.22
CA HIS A 602 -12.68 -23.82 -50.58
C HIS A 602 -14.08 -24.49 -50.60
N ALA A 603 -14.31 -25.27 -51.65
CA ALA A 603 -15.57 -25.88 -52.04
C ALA A 603 -15.85 -27.19 -51.29
N THR A 604 -17.14 -27.48 -51.06
CA THR A 604 -17.77 -28.79 -51.32
C THR A 604 -19.30 -28.65 -51.37
N ASP A 605 -19.88 -29.37 -52.32
CA ASP A 605 -21.29 -29.41 -52.76
C ASP A 605 -22.33 -29.77 -51.70
N SER A 606 -23.56 -29.25 -51.84
CA SER A 606 -24.76 -30.05 -52.17
C SER A 606 -26.07 -29.22 -52.12
N ASP A 607 -26.77 -29.24 -53.26
CA ASP A 607 -28.22 -29.39 -53.51
C ASP A 607 -29.32 -28.40 -53.02
N GLU A 608 -30.06 -27.91 -54.04
CA GLU A 608 -31.54 -27.76 -54.18
C GLU A 608 -32.34 -26.95 -53.11
N ALA A 609 -33.32 -26.07 -53.36
CA ALA A 609 -34.10 -25.52 -54.48
C ALA A 609 -34.99 -24.35 -53.92
N PRO A 610 -35.75 -23.57 -54.72
CA PRO A 610 -36.07 -22.15 -54.47
C PRO A 610 -37.57 -21.78 -54.28
N VAL A 611 -37.89 -20.63 -53.65
CA VAL A 611 -39.18 -19.88 -53.76
C VAL A 611 -38.96 -18.41 -53.31
N SER A 612 -38.88 -17.40 -54.19
CA SER A 612 -39.92 -16.50 -54.78
C SER A 612 -40.27 -15.19 -54.01
N PHE A 613 -40.03 -14.06 -54.69
CA PHE A 613 -40.81 -12.81 -54.85
C PHE A 613 -41.51 -12.08 -53.69
N GLY A 614 -41.28 -10.76 -53.63
CA GLY A 614 -42.18 -9.77 -53.05
C GLY A 614 -41.62 -8.35 -53.07
N ALA A 615 -42.01 -7.54 -54.05
CA ALA A 615 -41.73 -6.10 -54.19
C ALA A 615 -42.78 -5.24 -53.45
N ILE A 616 -42.56 -3.90 -53.42
CA ILE A 616 -43.47 -2.71 -53.28
C ILE A 616 -42.75 -1.64 -52.42
N GLU A 617 -42.24 -0.53 -52.98
CA GLU A 617 -42.88 0.81 -53.14
C GLU A 617 -43.32 1.46 -51.80
N HIS A 618 -43.17 2.75 -51.44
CA HIS A 618 -43.12 4.04 -52.17
C HIS A 618 -42.81 5.19 -51.15
N GLN A 619 -42.11 6.27 -51.57
CA GLN A 619 -42.34 7.74 -51.33
C GLN A 619 -42.64 8.34 -49.91
N ASP A 620 -42.45 9.62 -49.56
CA ASP A 620 -41.70 10.84 -49.97
C ASP A 620 -42.09 11.98 -48.98
N SER A 621 -41.38 13.12 -49.02
CA SER A 621 -41.69 14.49 -48.49
C SER A 621 -41.42 14.79 -47.00
N VAL A 622 -40.59 15.76 -46.56
CA VAL A 622 -40.31 17.20 -46.86
C VAL A 622 -41.39 18.17 -46.37
N LYS A 623 -41.05 19.04 -45.38
CA LYS A 623 -41.27 20.51 -45.44
C LYS A 623 -40.65 21.32 -44.28
N GLU A 624 -40.21 22.51 -44.67
CA GLU A 624 -39.42 23.56 -44.00
C GLU A 624 -40.28 24.61 -43.22
N VAL A 625 -39.66 25.26 -42.18
CA VAL A 625 -39.41 26.72 -41.90
C VAL A 625 -40.61 27.71 -42.07
N PRO A 626 -40.85 28.77 -41.23
CA PRO A 626 -39.92 29.90 -41.02
C PRO A 626 -39.97 30.78 -39.74
N GLU A 627 -38.98 31.69 -39.71
CA GLU A 627 -38.62 32.80 -38.80
C GLU A 627 -39.65 33.96 -38.72
N ASP A 628 -39.58 34.79 -37.65
CA ASP A 628 -39.41 36.26 -37.76
C ASP A 628 -39.31 37.01 -36.40
N ARG A 629 -38.48 38.07 -36.38
CA ARG A 629 -38.30 39.18 -35.38
C ARG A 629 -39.12 40.43 -35.83
N PRO A 630 -39.46 41.48 -35.04
CA PRO A 630 -38.55 42.56 -34.48
C PRO A 630 -39.05 43.33 -33.18
N THR A 631 -38.24 43.91 -32.26
CA THR A 631 -37.58 45.26 -32.13
C THR A 631 -38.31 46.42 -31.35
N LEU A 632 -37.76 46.82 -30.18
CA LEU A 632 -37.44 48.17 -29.55
C LEU A 632 -38.44 49.25 -28.99
N LEU A 633 -37.92 49.97 -27.95
CA LEU A 633 -38.20 51.30 -27.29
C LEU A 633 -39.25 51.38 -26.13
N GLY A 634 -39.10 52.09 -24.98
CA GLY A 634 -38.04 52.93 -24.37
C GLY A 634 -38.50 53.65 -23.03
N ILE A 635 -37.52 54.10 -22.22
CA ILE A 635 -37.39 55.28 -21.30
C ILE A 635 -38.27 55.47 -20.02
N GLU A 636 -37.59 55.90 -18.93
CA GLU A 636 -37.92 56.11 -17.49
C GLU A 636 -38.94 57.22 -17.09
N PRO A 637 -39.26 57.41 -15.76
CA PRO A 637 -38.45 58.30 -14.90
C PRO A 637 -38.28 57.95 -13.38
N VAL A 638 -37.08 58.25 -12.87
CA VAL A 638 -36.63 58.81 -11.56
C VAL A 638 -37.62 58.93 -10.37
N GLN A 639 -37.26 58.33 -9.22
CA GLN A 639 -37.25 58.93 -7.87
C GLN A 639 -36.49 58.06 -6.84
N SER A 640 -35.70 58.68 -5.95
CA SER A 640 -35.04 58.11 -4.76
C SER A 640 -35.43 58.97 -3.53
N PRO A 641 -35.09 58.63 -2.26
CA PRO A 641 -34.50 57.40 -1.73
C PRO A 641 -35.27 56.83 -0.51
N GLU A 642 -35.41 55.51 -0.39
CA GLU A 642 -35.73 54.88 0.89
C GLU A 642 -34.78 53.70 1.16
N ARG A 643 -34.10 53.76 2.31
CA ARG A 643 -33.26 52.70 2.85
C ARG A 643 -34.15 51.48 3.15
N GLN A 644 -33.95 50.40 2.41
CA GLN A 644 -34.37 49.06 2.84
C GLN A 644 -33.22 48.08 2.65
N SER A 645 -32.82 47.48 3.76
CA SER A 645 -31.94 46.32 3.86
C SER A 645 -32.67 45.11 3.28
N GLY A 646 -32.45 44.84 2.01
CA GLY A 646 -32.89 43.61 1.34
C GLY A 646 -31.72 42.65 1.20
N THR A 647 -31.66 41.63 2.06
CA THR A 647 -30.89 40.41 1.83
C THR A 647 -31.55 39.64 0.68
N ALA A 648 -31.08 39.88 -0.55
CA ALA A 648 -31.39 39.03 -1.68
C ALA A 648 -30.49 37.80 -1.60
N SER A 649 -31.11 36.63 -1.42
CA SER A 649 -30.49 35.33 -1.68
C SER A 649 -30.10 35.27 -3.16
N ILE A 650 -28.81 35.43 -3.44
CA ILE A 650 -28.24 35.19 -4.77
C ILE A 650 -28.08 33.68 -4.87
N GLY A 651 -28.94 33.05 -5.67
CA GLY A 651 -28.81 31.63 -6.01
C GLY A 651 -27.43 31.36 -6.62
N CYS A 652 -26.85 30.21 -6.24
CA CYS A 652 -25.53 29.75 -6.68
C CYS A 652 -25.50 29.62 -8.21
N ALA A 653 -25.08 30.67 -8.90
CA ALA A 653 -24.79 30.62 -10.32
C ALA A 653 -23.55 29.73 -10.51
N VAL A 654 -23.65 28.78 -11.44
CA VAL A 654 -22.49 28.09 -12.00
C VAL A 654 -21.47 29.16 -12.38
N LEU A 655 -20.21 29.01 -11.95
CA LEU A 655 -19.10 29.87 -12.38
C LEU A 655 -19.21 30.07 -13.89
N PRO A 656 -19.46 31.29 -14.39
CA PRO A 656 -19.55 31.50 -15.83
C PRO A 656 -18.14 31.25 -16.38
N LEU A 657 -17.93 30.07 -16.95
CA LEU A 657 -16.82 29.81 -17.86
C LEU A 657 -16.99 30.83 -18.97
N THR A 658 -16.14 31.84 -18.99
CA THR A 658 -16.27 32.92 -19.95
C THR A 658 -15.93 32.35 -21.32
N PRO A 659 -16.86 32.40 -22.28
CA PRO A 659 -16.69 31.78 -23.58
C PRO A 659 -15.36 32.13 -24.25
N ARG A 660 -15.03 33.42 -24.30
CA ARG A 660 -13.87 33.95 -24.99
C ARG A 660 -13.03 34.75 -24.03
N ALA A 661 -11.78 34.32 -23.86
CA ALA A 661 -10.76 35.14 -23.24
C ALA A 661 -9.50 35.13 -24.13
N GLY A 662 -8.82 36.27 -24.23
CA GLY A 662 -7.46 36.31 -24.78
C GLY A 662 -6.48 36.34 -23.62
N ILE A 663 -5.57 35.36 -23.51
CA ILE A 663 -4.58 35.34 -22.41
C ILE A 663 -3.19 35.66 -22.97
N PHE A 664 -2.57 36.70 -22.41
CA PHE A 664 -1.23 37.18 -22.72
C PHE A 664 -0.31 36.84 -21.55
N LEU A 665 0.57 35.86 -21.74
CA LEU A 665 1.53 35.45 -20.72
C LEU A 665 2.79 36.29 -20.83
N ASN A 666 3.26 36.83 -19.71
CA ASN A 666 4.40 37.74 -19.70
C ASN A 666 5.60 37.20 -18.92
N LYS A 667 5.38 36.39 -17.88
CA LYS A 667 6.43 35.99 -16.95
C LYS A 667 6.14 34.62 -16.36
N GLN A 668 7.08 33.69 -16.43
CA GLN A 668 7.03 32.48 -15.63
C GLN A 668 7.26 32.84 -14.16
N THR A 669 6.29 32.57 -13.30
CA THR A 669 6.34 32.94 -11.87
C THR A 669 6.86 31.79 -11.01
N ALA A 670 6.55 30.54 -11.38
CA ALA A 670 7.04 29.36 -10.68
C ALA A 670 7.15 28.14 -11.60
N VAL A 671 8.06 27.23 -11.26
CA VAL A 671 8.20 25.91 -11.88
C VAL A 671 8.15 24.87 -10.78
N GLY A 672 7.02 24.15 -10.72
CA GLY A 672 6.84 23.00 -9.85
C GLY A 672 7.23 21.70 -10.54
N ARG A 673 7.11 20.59 -9.82
CA ARG A 673 7.37 19.24 -10.36
C ARG A 673 6.31 18.81 -11.38
N TYR A 674 5.05 19.18 -11.12
CA TYR A 674 3.88 18.74 -11.90
C TYR A 674 3.26 19.88 -12.73
N SER A 675 3.63 21.13 -12.44
CA SER A 675 3.02 22.27 -13.11
C SER A 675 3.98 23.44 -13.25
N GLN A 676 3.74 24.27 -14.26
CA GLN A 676 4.40 25.57 -14.41
C GLN A 676 3.36 26.68 -14.25
N VAL A 677 3.72 27.72 -13.50
CA VAL A 677 2.85 28.88 -13.25
C VAL A 677 3.39 30.08 -14.02
N TRP A 678 2.49 30.75 -14.73
CA TRP A 678 2.76 31.93 -15.53
C TRP A 678 1.89 33.08 -15.05
N GLY A 679 2.48 34.26 -14.87
CA GLY A 679 1.76 35.51 -14.76
C GLY A 679 1.39 36.02 -16.15
N GLY A 680 0.27 36.73 -16.23
CA GLY A 680 -0.23 37.27 -17.48
C GLY A 680 -1.40 38.21 -17.31
N HIS A 681 -1.98 38.57 -18.45
CA HIS A 681 -3.14 39.43 -18.56
C HIS A 681 -4.21 38.69 -19.36
N ALA A 682 -5.45 38.66 -18.89
CA ALA A 682 -6.57 38.10 -19.64
C ALA A 682 -7.52 39.23 -20.05
N LEU A 683 -7.90 39.26 -21.33
CA LEU A 683 -9.00 40.06 -21.82
C LEU A 683 -10.26 39.22 -21.77
N VAL A 684 -11.14 39.52 -20.81
CA VAL A 684 -12.34 38.72 -20.55
C VAL A 684 -13.55 39.46 -21.12
N GLU A 685 -14.16 38.91 -22.17
CA GLU A 685 -15.29 39.57 -22.86
C GLU A 685 -16.47 39.87 -21.90
N SER A 686 -16.73 38.97 -20.94
CA SER A 686 -17.81 39.16 -19.96
C SER A 686 -17.59 40.33 -19.00
N LEU A 687 -16.36 40.85 -18.91
CA LEU A 687 -16.00 42.03 -18.12
C LEU A 687 -15.95 43.29 -18.99
N GLY A 688 -16.64 43.31 -20.13
CA GLY A 688 -16.67 44.47 -21.02
C GLY A 688 -15.36 44.71 -21.78
N GLY A 689 -14.51 43.67 -21.91
CA GLY A 689 -13.19 43.78 -22.54
C GLY A 689 -12.11 44.39 -21.64
N GLU A 690 -12.37 44.50 -20.33
CA GLU A 690 -11.33 44.87 -19.38
C GLU A 690 -10.24 43.80 -19.31
N THR A 691 -9.00 44.27 -19.18
CA THR A 691 -7.83 43.42 -19.00
C THR A 691 -7.62 43.19 -17.51
N ILE A 692 -7.58 41.93 -17.09
CA ILE A 692 -7.35 41.53 -15.70
C ILE A 692 -6.01 40.79 -15.56
N GLU A 693 -5.35 40.93 -14.42
CA GLU A 693 -4.14 40.15 -14.13
C GLU A 693 -4.52 38.71 -13.74
N VAL A 694 -3.85 37.74 -14.36
CA VAL A 694 -4.10 36.32 -14.15
C VAL A 694 -2.82 35.55 -13.83
N ALA A 695 -2.99 34.47 -13.08
CA ALA A 695 -2.02 33.41 -12.92
C ALA A 695 -2.54 32.16 -13.65
N LEU A 696 -1.69 31.57 -14.48
CA LEU A 696 -2.03 30.42 -15.32
C LEU A 696 -1.13 29.25 -14.92
N LYS A 697 -1.73 28.19 -14.39
CA LYS A 697 -1.05 26.96 -13.99
C LYS A 697 -1.25 25.90 -15.07
N THR A 698 -0.16 25.51 -15.72
CA THR A 698 -0.12 24.49 -16.80
C THR A 698 0.38 23.17 -16.25
N ALA A 699 -0.27 22.06 -16.62
CA ALA A 699 0.24 20.72 -16.35
C ALA A 699 1.43 20.39 -17.26
N VAL A 700 2.44 19.68 -16.75
CA VAL A 700 3.60 19.23 -17.56
C VAL A 700 3.34 17.94 -18.33
N ASP A 701 2.36 17.15 -17.87
CA ASP A 701 1.93 15.87 -18.44
C ASP A 701 0.46 15.58 -18.10
N GLU A 702 -0.10 14.53 -18.69
CA GLU A 702 -1.49 14.11 -18.48
C GLU A 702 -1.80 13.78 -16.99
N PRO A 703 -0.97 13.01 -16.25
CA PRO A 703 -1.18 12.79 -14.82
C PRO A 703 -1.28 14.08 -14.01
N SER A 704 -0.46 15.08 -14.34
CA SER A 704 -0.51 16.39 -13.69
C SER A 704 -1.79 17.16 -14.06
N GLY A 705 -2.35 16.94 -15.25
CA GLY A 705 -3.64 17.49 -15.66
C GLY A 705 -4.81 16.97 -14.79
N LEU A 706 -4.78 15.70 -14.39
CA LEU A 706 -5.76 15.14 -13.44
C LEU A 706 -5.70 15.85 -12.08
N LYS A 707 -4.51 16.24 -11.64
CA LYS A 707 -4.36 16.98 -10.37
C LYS A 707 -4.90 18.40 -10.46
N LEU A 708 -4.76 19.09 -11.59
CA LEU A 708 -5.41 20.40 -11.80
C LEU A 708 -6.93 20.29 -11.84
N ARG A 709 -7.48 19.19 -12.38
CA ARG A 709 -8.92 18.89 -12.32
C ARG A 709 -9.39 18.71 -10.88
N GLN A 710 -8.63 18.00 -10.06
CA GLN A 710 -8.90 17.88 -8.63
C GLN A 710 -8.81 19.24 -7.92
N GLU A 711 -7.74 20.01 -8.17
CA GLU A 711 -7.54 21.33 -7.58
C GLU A 711 -8.69 22.31 -7.88
N LEU A 712 -9.30 22.22 -9.07
CA LEU A 712 -10.47 23.01 -9.44
C LEU A 712 -11.65 22.84 -8.44
N ASP A 713 -11.81 21.67 -7.84
CA ASP A 713 -12.90 21.41 -6.90
C ASP A 713 -12.77 22.23 -5.60
N ALA A 714 -11.54 22.49 -5.14
CA ALA A 714 -11.30 23.41 -4.04
C ALA A 714 -11.79 24.82 -4.39
N TYR A 715 -11.47 25.28 -5.60
CA TYR A 715 -11.87 26.61 -6.07
C TYR A 715 -13.39 26.75 -6.27
N LYS A 716 -14.09 25.67 -6.61
CA LYS A 716 -15.56 25.66 -6.65
C LYS A 716 -16.18 25.92 -5.27
N ILE A 717 -15.63 25.29 -4.22
CA ILE A 717 -16.06 25.53 -2.84
C ILE A 717 -15.70 26.97 -2.44
N LEU A 718 -14.47 27.40 -2.70
CA LEU A 718 -13.98 28.75 -2.35
C LEU A 718 -14.67 29.87 -3.12
N HIS A 719 -15.36 29.59 -4.23
CA HIS A 719 -16.19 30.57 -4.91
C HIS A 719 -17.26 31.17 -3.99
N GLN A 720 -17.75 30.39 -3.01
CA GLN A 720 -18.72 30.82 -2.00
C GLN A 720 -18.06 31.58 -0.82
N HIS A 721 -16.73 31.60 -0.76
CA HIS A 721 -15.94 32.19 0.31
C HIS A 721 -14.90 33.18 -0.25
N PRO A 722 -15.34 34.34 -0.78
CA PRO A 722 -14.45 35.29 -1.43
C PRO A 722 -13.39 35.81 -0.45
N GLY A 723 -12.16 35.96 -0.94
CA GLY A 723 -11.04 36.48 -0.17
C GLY A 723 -10.14 35.42 0.47
N ILE A 724 -10.53 34.15 0.50
CA ILE A 724 -9.67 33.07 1.01
C ILE A 724 -8.58 32.69 0.00
N GLY A 725 -9.00 32.32 -1.21
CA GLY A 725 -8.12 32.00 -2.32
C GLY A 725 -8.35 32.93 -3.53
N PRO A 726 -7.52 32.81 -4.58
CA PRO A 726 -7.76 33.48 -5.85
C PRO A 726 -9.13 33.15 -6.43
N ARG A 727 -9.72 34.11 -7.14
CA ARG A 727 -10.85 33.80 -8.02
C ARG A 727 -10.39 32.84 -9.12
N CYS A 728 -11.12 31.74 -9.30
CA CYS A 728 -10.89 30.81 -10.42
C CYS A 728 -11.74 31.22 -11.63
N PHE A 729 -11.10 31.37 -12.79
CA PHE A 729 -11.76 31.67 -14.06
C PHE A 729 -12.09 30.42 -14.87
N GLY A 730 -11.56 29.26 -14.48
CA GLY A 730 -11.90 27.97 -15.07
C GLY A 730 -10.69 27.10 -15.35
N LEU A 731 -11.00 25.90 -15.86
CA LEU A 731 -10.05 24.90 -16.32
C LEU A 731 -10.27 24.65 -17.81
N TYR A 732 -9.18 24.68 -18.56
CA TYR A 732 -9.17 24.61 -20.00
C TYR A 732 -8.20 23.54 -20.47
N GLU A 733 -8.42 23.00 -21.66
CA GLU A 733 -7.49 22.08 -22.31
C GLU A 733 -7.09 22.64 -23.66
N ASP A 734 -5.80 22.59 -23.95
CA ASP A 734 -5.30 23.10 -25.22
C ASP A 734 -5.39 22.06 -26.33
N SER A 735 -5.13 22.45 -27.58
CA SER A 735 -5.19 21.53 -28.73
C SER A 735 -4.17 20.39 -28.68
N THR A 736 -3.21 20.43 -27.75
CA THR A 736 -2.23 19.36 -27.49
C THR A 736 -2.64 18.44 -26.33
N GLY A 737 -3.78 18.71 -25.67
CA GLY A 737 -4.22 18.01 -24.47
C GLY A 737 -3.65 18.59 -23.17
N THR A 738 -2.93 19.71 -23.23
CA THR A 738 -2.35 20.32 -22.02
C THR A 738 -3.45 20.97 -21.20
N THR A 739 -3.62 20.49 -19.97
CA THR A 739 -4.59 21.06 -19.02
C THR A 739 -4.04 22.34 -18.38
N VAL A 740 -4.90 23.37 -18.31
CA VAL A 740 -4.56 24.72 -17.87
C VAL A 740 -5.62 25.24 -16.89
N LEU A 741 -5.18 25.62 -15.69
CA LEU A 741 -6.03 26.26 -14.67
C LEU A 741 -5.75 27.78 -14.65
N VAL A 742 -6.79 28.60 -14.81
CA VAL A 742 -6.69 30.06 -14.88
C VAL A 742 -7.26 30.68 -13.61
N LEU A 743 -6.43 31.45 -12.90
CA LEU A 743 -6.71 32.04 -11.59
C LEU A 743 -6.44 33.55 -11.60
N GLU A 744 -6.99 34.26 -10.64
CA GLU A 744 -6.62 35.65 -10.31
C GLU A 744 -5.16 35.74 -9.88
N TYR A 745 -4.45 36.76 -10.35
CA TYR A 745 -3.12 37.07 -9.83
C TYR A 745 -3.22 37.72 -8.45
N CYS A 746 -2.80 37.00 -7.41
CA CYS A 746 -2.96 37.42 -6.02
C CYS A 746 -1.67 37.88 -5.33
N GLY A 747 -0.72 38.44 -6.09
CA GLY A 747 0.51 39.01 -5.55
C GLY A 747 1.69 38.04 -5.53
N THR A 748 2.58 38.18 -4.55
CA THR A 748 3.84 37.42 -4.49
C THR A 748 3.81 36.39 -3.36
N ALA A 749 4.33 35.20 -3.63
CA ALA A 749 4.45 34.14 -2.64
C ALA A 749 5.43 34.51 -1.52
N LEU A 750 5.11 34.11 -0.29
CA LEU A 750 6.04 34.25 0.83
C LEU A 750 7.27 33.35 0.64
N THR A 751 8.41 33.83 1.14
CA THR A 751 9.65 33.06 1.17
C THR A 751 9.83 32.31 2.50
N ASP A 752 9.41 32.94 3.59
CA ASP A 752 9.40 32.38 4.95
C ASP A 752 8.27 33.02 5.79
N TYR A 753 8.26 32.72 7.10
CA TYR A 753 7.31 33.27 8.07
C TYR A 753 7.89 34.41 8.94
N ASP A 754 9.04 34.98 8.56
CA ASP A 754 9.64 36.14 9.26
C ASP A 754 8.89 37.42 8.89
N LEU A 755 7.72 37.55 9.49
CA LEU A 755 6.73 38.59 9.20
C LEU A 755 6.35 39.31 10.48
N ASP A 756 5.85 40.53 10.34
CA ASP A 756 5.28 41.26 11.47
C ASP A 756 4.09 40.49 12.08
N LEU A 757 3.83 40.73 13.37
CA LEU A 757 2.79 40.01 14.11
C LEU A 757 1.41 40.11 13.44
N THR A 758 1.07 41.27 12.87
CA THR A 758 -0.23 41.49 12.23
C THR A 758 -0.39 40.64 10.98
N THR A 759 0.64 40.53 10.15
CA THR A 759 0.63 39.65 8.97
C THR A 759 0.54 38.17 9.38
N ARG A 760 1.26 37.75 10.43
CA ARG A 760 1.20 36.37 10.95
C ARG A 760 -0.20 36.02 11.47
N GLU A 761 -0.83 36.91 12.23
CA GLU A 761 -2.21 36.75 12.68
C GLU A 761 -3.19 36.68 11.49
N ALA A 762 -3.00 37.53 10.47
CA ALA A 762 -3.84 37.50 9.26
C ALA A 762 -3.74 36.16 8.52
N ILE A 763 -2.54 35.58 8.39
CA ILE A 763 -2.33 34.25 7.79
C ILE A 763 -3.08 33.18 8.59
N TYR A 764 -2.92 33.17 9.91
CA TYR A 764 -3.60 32.20 10.76
C TYR A 764 -5.13 32.31 10.64
N HIS A 765 -5.65 33.54 10.65
CA HIS A 765 -7.08 33.78 10.45
C HIS A 765 -7.57 33.32 9.07
N GLN A 766 -6.80 33.55 8.01
CA GLN A 766 -7.19 33.16 6.65
C GLN A 766 -7.29 31.64 6.51
N VAL A 767 -6.38 30.88 7.12
CA VAL A 767 -6.43 29.41 7.15
C VAL A 767 -7.56 28.91 8.04
N ALA A 768 -7.86 29.59 9.15
CA ALA A 768 -9.02 29.26 9.96
C ALA A 768 -10.34 29.47 9.19
N GLU A 769 -10.45 30.49 8.35
CA GLU A 769 -11.60 30.66 7.45
C GLU A 769 -11.64 29.58 6.36
N LEU A 770 -10.50 29.17 5.81
CA LEU A 770 -10.41 28.03 4.89
C LEU A 770 -10.98 26.76 5.52
N HIS A 771 -10.64 26.50 6.79
CA HIS A 771 -11.16 25.37 7.55
C HIS A 771 -12.67 25.47 7.82
N LYS A 772 -13.20 26.69 8.05
CA LYS A 772 -14.64 26.92 8.19
C LYS A 772 -15.39 26.70 6.88
N ALA A 773 -14.75 26.92 5.73
CA ALA A 773 -15.26 26.56 4.41
C ALA A 773 -15.23 25.05 4.14
N GLY A 774 -14.82 24.24 5.12
CA GLY A 774 -14.76 22.79 5.01
C GLY A 774 -13.55 22.28 4.25
N ILE A 775 -12.49 23.08 4.13
CA ILE A 775 -11.26 22.70 3.42
C ILE A 775 -10.06 22.62 4.39
N VAL A 776 -9.28 21.54 4.30
CA VAL A 776 -7.91 21.44 4.82
C VAL A 776 -6.96 21.49 3.63
N HIS A 777 -5.85 22.23 3.75
CA HIS A 777 -4.94 22.44 2.62
C HIS A 777 -3.90 21.31 2.45
N GLU A 778 -3.43 20.74 3.55
CA GLU A 778 -2.40 19.68 3.67
C GLU A 778 -0.97 20.06 3.26
N ASP A 779 -0.77 21.09 2.43
CA ASP A 779 0.57 21.63 2.08
C ASP A 779 0.75 23.13 2.43
N LEU A 780 0.40 23.53 3.67
CA LEU A 780 0.66 24.89 4.12
C LEU A 780 2.15 25.16 4.33
N SER A 781 2.70 25.90 3.37
CA SER A 781 4.07 26.40 3.36
C SER A 781 4.09 27.85 2.85
N PRO A 782 5.15 28.64 3.15
CA PRO A 782 5.23 30.03 2.71
C PRO A 782 4.96 30.23 1.21
N ARG A 783 5.49 29.34 0.35
CA ARG A 783 5.29 29.40 -1.10
C ARG A 783 3.82 29.34 -1.55
N ASN A 784 2.93 28.82 -0.70
CA ASN A 784 1.50 28.63 -0.97
C ASN A 784 0.64 29.72 -0.32
N ILE A 785 1.27 30.78 0.20
CA ILE A 785 0.62 31.95 0.79
C ILE A 785 1.10 33.17 0.02
N LEU A 786 0.16 33.86 -0.63
CA LEU A 786 0.44 35.07 -1.40
C LEU A 786 0.09 36.31 -0.58
N LEU A 787 0.96 37.32 -0.66
CA LEU A 787 0.72 38.66 -0.15
C LEU A 787 0.48 39.64 -1.31
N GLN A 788 -0.65 40.34 -1.23
CA GLN A 788 -0.95 41.48 -2.09
C GLN A 788 -0.34 42.78 -1.52
N GLU A 789 -0.22 43.82 -2.36
CA GLU A 789 0.33 45.12 -1.97
C GLU A 789 -0.45 45.81 -0.82
N ASN A 790 -1.73 45.49 -0.69
CA ASN A 790 -2.62 45.98 0.38
C ASN A 790 -2.55 45.12 1.66
N SER A 791 -1.55 44.26 1.79
CA SER A 791 -1.38 43.29 2.90
C SER A 791 -2.48 42.24 3.00
N ALA A 792 -3.29 42.04 1.95
CA ALA A 792 -4.25 40.94 1.92
C ALA A 792 -3.54 39.61 1.68
N VAL A 793 -3.95 38.59 2.42
CA VAL A 793 -3.44 37.22 2.34
C VAL A 793 -4.35 36.40 1.43
N ARG A 794 -3.75 35.58 0.56
CA ARG A 794 -4.45 34.58 -0.27
C ARG A 794 -3.75 33.23 -0.18
N ILE A 795 -4.53 32.17 -0.08
CA ILE A 795 -4.04 30.79 -0.03
C ILE A 795 -4.18 30.18 -1.43
N VAL A 796 -3.13 29.50 -1.90
CA VAL A 796 -3.03 28.92 -3.25
C VAL A 796 -2.44 27.52 -3.23
N ASP A 797 -2.54 26.82 -4.37
CA ASP A 797 -1.98 25.48 -4.57
C ASP A 797 -2.72 24.39 -3.79
N PHE A 798 -3.97 24.15 -4.20
CA PHE A 798 -4.85 23.16 -3.58
C PHE A 798 -4.67 21.76 -4.18
N GLU A 799 -3.48 21.41 -4.69
CA GLU A 799 -3.21 20.10 -5.30
C GLU A 799 -3.46 18.93 -4.32
N THR A 800 -3.25 19.18 -3.02
CA THR A 800 -3.39 18.18 -1.95
C THR A 800 -4.56 18.45 -1.00
N PHE A 801 -5.49 19.33 -1.37
CA PHE A 801 -6.56 19.70 -0.45
C PHE A 801 -7.50 18.55 -0.12
N TRP A 802 -8.20 18.68 1.01
CA TRP A 802 -9.28 17.80 1.41
C TRP A 802 -10.55 18.61 1.73
N SER A 803 -11.68 18.21 1.13
CA SER A 803 -13.00 18.79 1.35
C SER A 803 -13.81 18.03 2.41
N GLY A 804 -14.79 18.68 3.03
CA GLY A 804 -15.68 18.06 4.03
C GLY A 804 -15.16 18.18 5.46
N HIS A 805 -14.22 19.08 5.70
CA HIS A 805 -13.61 19.26 7.01
C HIS A 805 -14.53 19.90 8.04
N VAL A 806 -14.79 19.18 9.13
CA VAL A 806 -15.42 19.74 10.33
C VAL A 806 -14.33 20.19 11.29
N CYS A 807 -13.97 21.47 11.22
CA CYS A 807 -12.85 22.00 11.99
C CYS A 807 -13.12 22.03 13.50
N PRO A 808 -12.29 21.39 14.33
CA PRO A 808 -12.38 21.50 15.80
C PRO A 808 -11.82 22.84 16.33
N GLY A 809 -11.70 23.86 15.47
CA GLY A 809 -11.12 25.16 15.76
C GLY A 809 -9.62 25.08 16.06
N PRO A 810 -9.09 25.81 17.06
CA PRO A 810 -7.67 25.82 17.41
C PRO A 810 -7.07 24.45 17.78
N ARG A 811 -7.91 23.42 17.96
CA ARG A 811 -7.47 22.04 18.21
C ARG A 811 -7.10 21.29 16.94
N CYS A 812 -7.41 21.82 15.75
CA CYS A 812 -7.13 21.22 14.45
C CYS A 812 -5.62 21.05 14.26
N PHE A 813 -5.21 19.92 13.68
CA PHE A 813 -3.80 19.56 13.53
C PHE A 813 -3.04 20.56 12.66
N GLU A 814 -3.57 20.89 11.47
CA GLU A 814 -2.95 21.86 10.56
C GLU A 814 -2.87 23.26 11.19
N LEU A 815 -3.92 23.73 11.88
CA LEU A 815 -3.90 25.02 12.58
C LEU A 815 -2.88 25.06 13.73
N LYS A 816 -2.72 23.97 14.49
CA LYS A 816 -1.69 23.90 15.54
C LYS A 816 -0.28 24.02 14.97
N ILE A 817 -0.01 23.28 13.88
CA ILE A 817 1.29 23.33 13.20
C ILE A 817 1.54 24.74 12.67
N LEU A 818 0.54 25.32 12.01
CA LEU A 818 0.66 26.68 11.47
C LEU A 818 0.90 27.70 12.58
N ARG A 819 0.15 27.64 13.69
CA ARG A 819 0.33 28.55 14.84
C ARG A 819 1.75 28.52 15.39
N SER A 820 2.31 27.33 15.54
CA SER A 820 3.69 27.13 15.99
C SER A 820 4.70 27.69 14.97
N LYS A 821 4.49 27.43 13.67
CA LYS A 821 5.34 27.98 12.59
C LYS A 821 5.29 29.51 12.51
N LEU A 822 4.17 30.11 12.87
CA LEU A 822 3.98 31.56 12.94
C LEU A 822 4.38 32.17 14.29
N GLU A 823 4.82 31.36 15.27
CA GLU A 823 5.19 31.80 16.61
C GLU A 823 4.10 32.64 17.32
N LEU A 824 2.84 32.23 17.17
CA LEU A 824 1.67 32.89 17.79
C LEU A 824 1.30 32.28 19.16
N ASP A 825 2.28 31.69 19.84
CA ASP A 825 2.14 30.99 21.12
C ASP A 825 2.53 31.85 22.33
#